data_AF-W7DY85-F1
#
_entry.id   AF-W7DY85-F1
#
_cell.length_a   1.000
_cell.length_b   1.000
_cell.length_c   1.000
_cell.angle_alpha   90.00
_cell.angle_beta   90.00
_cell.angle_gamma   90.00
#
_symmetry.space_group_name_H-M   'P 1'
#
loop_
_entity.id
_entity.type
_entity.pdbx_description
1 polymer ?
#
loop_
_entity_poly.entity_id
_entity_poly.type
_entity_poly.pdbx_seq_one_letter_code
_entity_poly.pdbx_strand_id
1 'polypeptide(L)'
;MSPALLLPPKSGSAYTIVLHGNDATGKSTLVPALRAAGEVVYARGDEDPTLEDDIIVRSFDKLTLQLVDDDRTSLPTSYTDRDGIQRRIVRIILDADLSVLQGRLTKRSSIDKWETEKSLFYFRARFLELAAFYGLPVVDTGNKGVDETVSEIISLARNPKVLAVFSMLALRTLTPNDVASLANRRAVISGVDYTQRLEEIIAIECGETSMFTPEDVYAQCSRDPGLVHALVNHYDDLHDENASLRLRLVGEGESKQIYKVETSLTRHFDNQILIFLKPTIYSHSKQATAEIGGLSAIRATGSRLFLEMLHRAGISHTYRGLNTHGLIWAHSTEITPIETVYKQVCTGTDKHSFFGILSDSSVTLPTGHYRRGPYVRFDWRNPNHTYKGTNPATHPFYHLMEASVGKDVFYNEYLTARAKSFGDKCVPEELVHSVQRVEASVESTIRVFFTIQYYLNQIGLEVQDGCIMLDQAGRSVWSEINQDCMRIKRREVTNAKDGEAFDKDVWRTGGSCVEEMIVDKWTQLNQLLGAHLGGRPFHEGEMVAPYEPYGLHARKVLADSTLTLTPRYRALYERLAAHDRSRRRAVSTDEDEGASERLLALMQAHVWQLTAAGPPRDSHHDEEAGAMVQLANTYARRVGLSPAQVRAFSNADADGDVDAVLARAVTPPGSMAIGVTASKYKDKTDHFALAHLGIKLIRPEGRCLRVDYKIVDTAKFAKAFGERVHVHFVSAKPKDMPGLLAQGTLDMAVTYSSVMDNFPTVTRLVASAPDTDIKLALIRRRGQQINPRAWTADNPARIAAEHVRMVRTYLASIGVPRDTYKIDHVLGSSESYLVNDPRETYLLCDAIVSTGSTLKENNLDVWQVVKSKGDIVVGLYQRL
;
A
#
# COMPACT_ATOMS: atom_id res chain seq x y z
N MET A 1 -15.93 61.73 18.79
CA MET A 1 -15.65 60.33 19.17
C MET A 1 -16.97 59.60 19.21
N SER A 2 -17.32 58.90 18.13
CA SER A 2 -18.55 58.09 18.08
C SER A 2 -18.38 56.85 18.94
N PRO A 3 -19.38 56.48 19.76
CA PRO A 3 -19.34 55.23 20.49
C PRO A 3 -19.45 54.09 19.48
N ALA A 4 -18.46 53.20 19.49
CA ALA A 4 -18.51 51.96 18.74
C ALA A 4 -19.74 51.17 19.19
N LEU A 5 -20.76 51.11 18.33
CA LEU A 5 -21.91 50.24 18.46
C LEU A 5 -21.39 48.80 18.41
N LEU A 6 -21.16 48.22 19.58
CA LEU A 6 -21.04 46.79 19.79
C LEU A 6 -22.33 46.16 19.27
N LEU A 7 -22.26 45.55 18.09
CA LEU A 7 -23.34 44.74 17.56
C LEU A 7 -23.71 43.69 18.61
N PRO A 8 -25.01 43.50 18.92
CA PRO A 8 -25.42 42.47 19.86
C PRO A 8 -24.88 41.12 19.37
N PRO A 9 -24.26 40.30 20.25
CA PRO A 9 -23.73 39.02 19.85
C PRO A 9 -24.87 38.22 19.23
N LYS A 10 -24.70 37.83 17.96
CA LYS A 10 -25.60 36.87 17.30
C LYS A 10 -25.77 35.70 18.26
N SER A 11 -27.01 35.41 18.65
CA SER A 11 -27.38 34.40 19.65
C SER A 11 -27.13 32.97 19.13
N GLY A 12 -25.90 32.68 18.72
CA GLY A 12 -25.43 31.32 18.51
C GLY A 12 -25.44 30.60 19.85
N SER A 13 -25.90 29.36 19.88
CA SER A 13 -25.83 28.51 21.07
C SER A 13 -24.38 28.49 21.59
N ALA A 14 -24.18 28.88 22.84
CA ALA A 14 -22.87 28.79 23.47
C ALA A 14 -22.35 27.34 23.40
N TYR A 15 -21.06 27.17 23.14
CA TYR A 15 -20.43 25.85 23.08
C TYR A 15 -19.08 25.85 23.80
N THR A 16 -18.63 24.64 24.10
CA THR A 16 -17.33 24.32 24.72
C THR A 16 -16.65 23.26 23.88
N ILE A 17 -15.38 23.47 23.55
CA ILE A 17 -14.55 22.50 22.82
C ILE A 17 -13.80 21.64 23.84
N VAL A 18 -13.85 20.31 23.67
CA VAL A 18 -13.07 19.37 24.46
C VAL A 18 -12.14 18.60 23.52
N LEU A 19 -10.83 18.77 23.72
CA LEU A 19 -9.81 18.11 22.90
C LEU A 19 -9.35 16.83 23.58
N HIS A 20 -9.51 15.72 22.88
CA HIS A 20 -8.97 14.41 23.24
C HIS A 20 -7.93 13.97 22.21
N GLY A 21 -7.26 12.85 22.47
CA GLY A 21 -6.29 12.27 21.55
C GLY A 21 -5.03 11.86 22.27
N ASN A 22 -4.17 11.15 21.55
CA ASN A 22 -2.95 10.56 22.09
C ASN A 22 -1.95 11.60 22.61
N ASP A 23 -0.94 11.16 23.35
CA ASP A 23 0.17 12.02 23.71
C ASP A 23 0.91 12.50 22.45
N ALA A 24 1.44 13.73 22.54
CA ALA A 24 2.12 14.43 21.44
C ALA A 24 1.26 14.79 20.20
N THR A 25 -0.07 14.77 20.31
CA THR A 25 -0.97 15.32 19.26
C THR A 25 -1.03 16.86 19.23
N GLY A 26 -0.27 17.55 20.09
CA GLY A 26 -0.19 19.03 20.08
C GLY A 26 -1.20 19.75 20.98
N LYS A 27 -1.94 19.02 21.84
CA LYS A 27 -2.91 19.60 22.80
C LYS A 27 -2.38 20.81 23.56
N SER A 28 -1.18 20.73 24.11
CA SER A 28 -0.52 21.81 24.88
C SER A 28 -0.27 23.09 24.08
N THR A 29 -0.18 22.98 22.75
CA THR A 29 -0.01 24.11 21.84
C THR A 29 -1.37 24.64 21.35
N LEU A 30 -2.29 23.74 21.04
CA LEU A 30 -3.59 24.07 20.47
C LEU A 30 -4.54 24.72 21.49
N VAL A 31 -4.54 24.27 22.75
CA VAL A 31 -5.43 24.82 23.79
C VAL A 31 -5.19 26.33 24.02
N PRO A 32 -3.95 26.81 24.26
CA PRO A 32 -3.69 28.24 24.36
C PRO A 32 -4.05 29.00 23.09
N ALA A 33 -3.79 28.44 21.90
CA ALA A 33 -4.09 29.08 20.63
C ALA A 33 -5.61 29.25 20.41
N LEU A 34 -6.41 28.23 20.74
CA LEU A 34 -7.87 28.31 20.68
C LEU A 34 -8.44 29.31 21.71
N ARG A 35 -7.89 29.33 22.92
CA ARG A 35 -8.26 30.34 23.94
C ARG A 35 -7.93 31.75 23.49
N ALA A 36 -6.77 31.95 22.85
CA ALA A 36 -6.39 33.22 22.25
C ALA A 36 -7.33 33.62 21.11
N ALA A 37 -7.92 32.65 20.40
CA ALA A 37 -8.97 32.87 19.41
C ALA A 37 -10.38 33.11 20.03
N GLY A 38 -10.49 33.17 21.36
CA GLY A 38 -11.74 33.46 22.07
C GLY A 38 -12.63 32.24 22.36
N GLU A 39 -12.13 31.03 22.16
CA GLU A 39 -12.88 29.79 22.38
C GLU A 39 -12.78 29.29 23.83
N VAL A 40 -13.87 28.70 24.35
CA VAL A 40 -13.86 27.97 25.63
C VAL A 40 -13.42 26.54 25.37
N VAL A 41 -12.20 26.21 25.79
CA VAL A 41 -11.55 24.92 25.47
C VAL A 41 -11.02 24.24 26.72
N TYR A 42 -11.28 22.93 26.81
CA TYR A 42 -10.70 22.03 27.81
C TYR A 42 -9.92 20.91 27.12
N ALA A 43 -8.81 20.51 27.73
CA ALA A 43 -8.11 19.28 27.42
C ALA A 43 -7.61 18.60 28.70
N ARG A 44 -7.11 17.37 28.58
CA ARG A 44 -6.45 16.68 29.69
C ARG A 44 -5.29 17.54 30.22
N GLY A 45 -5.39 17.94 31.49
CA GLY A 45 -4.42 18.81 32.17
C GLY A 45 -4.98 20.17 32.61
N ASP A 46 -6.15 20.58 32.10
CA ASP A 46 -6.88 21.73 32.64
C ASP A 46 -7.55 21.29 33.97
N GLU A 47 -7.03 21.79 35.09
CA GLU A 47 -7.36 21.33 36.44
C GLU A 47 -8.62 21.99 37.01
N ASP A 48 -9.79 21.68 36.44
CA ASP A 48 -11.06 21.97 37.13
C ASP A 48 -11.77 20.67 37.53
N PRO A 49 -11.48 20.13 38.73
CA PRO A 49 -12.12 18.91 39.23
C PRO A 49 -13.64 19.02 39.30
N THR A 50 -14.20 20.24 39.44
CA THR A 50 -15.65 20.41 39.59
C THR A 50 -16.40 20.18 38.28
N LEU A 51 -15.70 20.19 37.13
CA LEU A 51 -16.30 19.99 35.81
C LEU A 51 -16.09 18.57 35.27
N GLU A 52 -15.41 17.68 35.99
CA GLU A 52 -15.11 16.34 35.49
C GLU A 52 -16.38 15.48 35.37
N ASP A 53 -17.33 15.60 36.29
CA ASP A 53 -18.60 14.87 36.24
C ASP A 53 -19.52 15.40 35.13
N ASP A 54 -19.39 16.68 34.77
CA ASP A 54 -20.23 17.33 33.75
C ASP A 54 -19.65 17.22 32.33
N ILE A 55 -18.33 17.36 32.19
CA ILE A 55 -17.64 17.44 30.89
C ILE A 55 -16.89 16.15 30.56
N ILE A 56 -16.57 15.26 31.51
CA ILE A 56 -15.90 13.97 31.26
C ILE A 56 -14.64 14.17 30.42
N VAL A 57 -13.64 14.89 30.96
CA VAL A 57 -12.38 15.15 30.25
C VAL A 57 -11.39 14.02 30.51
N ARG A 58 -11.14 13.67 31.78
CA ARG A 58 -10.17 12.63 32.19
C ARG A 58 -10.75 11.23 32.08
N SER A 59 -12.02 11.08 32.42
CA SER A 59 -12.74 9.81 32.38
C SER A 59 -12.94 9.30 30.95
N PHE A 60 -12.89 10.17 29.94
CA PHE A 60 -12.85 9.76 28.53
C PHE A 60 -11.62 8.91 28.21
N ASP A 61 -10.44 9.27 28.73
CA ASP A 61 -9.22 8.49 28.52
C ASP A 61 -9.33 7.09 29.15
N LYS A 62 -10.12 6.91 30.23
CA LYS A 62 -10.37 5.59 30.81
C LYS A 62 -11.10 4.67 29.85
N LEU A 63 -11.89 5.20 28.92
CA LEU A 63 -12.55 4.41 27.86
C LEU A 63 -11.54 3.79 26.90
N THR A 64 -10.34 4.37 26.75
CA THR A 64 -9.27 3.77 25.94
C THR A 64 -8.63 2.55 26.60
N LEU A 65 -8.86 2.35 27.91
CA LEU A 65 -8.34 1.23 28.68
C LEU A 65 -9.31 0.05 28.73
N GLN A 66 -10.57 0.28 28.35
CA GLN A 66 -11.62 -0.72 28.35
C GLN A 66 -11.57 -1.55 27.05
N LEU A 67 -11.82 -2.85 27.18
CA LEU A 67 -12.11 -3.66 26.01
C LEU A 67 -13.32 -3.04 25.28
N VAL A 68 -13.30 -3.06 23.94
CA VAL A 68 -14.37 -2.45 23.16
C VAL A 68 -15.69 -3.14 23.51
N ASP A 69 -16.65 -2.37 24.00
CA ASP A 69 -18.01 -2.83 24.32
C ASP A 69 -19.06 -1.80 23.88
N ASP A 70 -20.26 -2.25 23.53
CA ASP A 70 -21.33 -1.36 23.09
C ASP A 70 -22.11 -0.78 24.28
N ASP A 71 -21.97 -1.37 25.47
CA ASP A 71 -22.62 -0.94 26.72
C ASP A 71 -21.95 0.29 27.36
N ARG A 72 -21.03 0.95 26.65
CA ARG A 72 -20.38 2.19 27.11
C ARG A 72 -21.40 3.31 27.31
N THR A 73 -21.23 4.04 28.41
CA THR A 73 -22.11 5.15 28.80
C THR A 73 -22.15 6.25 27.74
N SER A 74 -23.33 6.89 27.60
CA SER A 74 -23.48 8.12 26.80
C SER A 74 -22.52 9.20 27.31
N LEU A 75 -21.93 9.96 26.40
CA LEU A 75 -21.21 11.18 26.77
C LEU A 75 -22.21 12.33 26.97
N PRO A 76 -22.01 13.21 27.97
CA PRO A 76 -22.76 14.45 28.09
C PRO A 76 -22.62 15.29 26.82
N THR A 77 -23.75 15.82 26.36
CA THR A 77 -23.84 16.67 25.16
C THR A 77 -23.93 18.15 25.49
N SER A 78 -24.22 18.49 26.76
CA SER A 78 -24.25 19.85 27.26
C SER A 78 -24.06 19.90 28.78
N TYR A 79 -23.71 21.06 29.31
CA TYR A 79 -23.62 21.34 30.75
C TYR A 79 -23.97 22.82 31.02
N THR A 80 -24.23 23.15 32.28
CA THR A 80 -24.37 24.54 32.73
C THR A 80 -23.04 25.02 33.30
N ASP A 81 -22.46 26.05 32.70
CA ASP A 81 -21.19 26.61 33.15
C ASP A 81 -21.38 27.50 34.39
N ARG A 82 -20.29 27.92 35.05
CA ARG A 82 -20.32 28.73 36.28
C ARG A 82 -20.99 30.09 36.12
N ASP A 83 -21.08 30.57 34.89
CA ASP A 83 -21.80 31.79 34.49
C ASP A 83 -23.31 31.57 34.34
N GLY A 84 -23.81 30.35 34.57
CA GLY A 84 -25.21 29.96 34.39
C GLY A 84 -25.60 29.73 32.92
N ILE A 85 -24.66 29.80 31.98
CA ILE A 85 -24.92 29.60 30.55
C ILE A 85 -24.90 28.10 30.25
N GLN A 86 -25.98 27.62 29.64
CA GLN A 86 -26.01 26.27 29.07
C GLN A 86 -25.08 26.22 27.84
N ARG A 87 -24.06 25.36 27.88
CA ARG A 87 -23.12 25.17 26.78
C ARG A 87 -23.25 23.77 26.19
N ARG A 88 -23.27 23.69 24.85
CA ARG A 88 -23.12 22.43 24.13
C ARG A 88 -21.67 21.98 24.17
N ILE A 89 -21.42 20.69 24.39
CA ILE A 89 -20.08 20.11 24.37
C ILE A 89 -19.76 19.62 22.96
N VAL A 90 -18.66 20.10 22.39
CA VAL A 90 -18.10 19.63 21.12
C VAL A 90 -16.78 18.91 21.41
N ARG A 91 -16.75 17.59 21.23
CA ARG A 91 -15.56 16.78 21.43
C ARG A 91 -14.84 16.56 20.12
N ILE A 92 -13.53 16.76 20.09
CA ILE A 92 -12.70 16.54 18.91
C ILE A 92 -11.53 15.64 19.30
N ILE A 93 -11.32 14.58 18.51
CA ILE A 93 -10.16 13.72 18.63
C ILE A 93 -9.04 14.28 17.76
N LEU A 94 -7.89 14.57 18.36
CA LEU A 94 -6.68 14.91 17.62
C LEU A 94 -5.93 13.63 17.25
N ASP A 95 -5.55 13.51 15.97
CA ASP A 95 -4.73 12.43 15.46
C ASP A 95 -3.42 12.97 14.86
N ALA A 96 -2.42 12.09 14.75
CA ALA A 96 -1.24 12.26 13.94
C ALA A 96 -0.57 10.90 13.73
N ASP A 97 0.18 10.77 12.64
CA ASP A 97 0.94 9.55 12.37
C ASP A 97 1.97 9.25 13.46
N LEU A 98 2.21 7.96 13.69
CA LEU A 98 3.08 7.48 14.77
C LEU A 98 4.49 8.09 14.72
N SER A 99 5.06 8.25 13.53
CA SER A 99 6.37 8.88 13.32
C SER A 99 6.38 10.35 13.78
N VAL A 100 5.27 11.07 13.57
CA VAL A 100 5.11 12.46 14.02
C VAL A 100 4.99 12.50 15.55
N LEU A 101 4.19 11.61 16.15
CA LEU A 101 4.07 11.52 17.61
C LEU A 101 5.43 11.27 18.26
N GLN A 102 6.18 10.27 17.77
CA GLN A 102 7.53 9.98 18.24
C GLN A 102 8.47 11.18 18.07
N GLY A 103 8.47 11.82 16.89
CA GLY A 103 9.32 12.98 16.61
C GLY A 103 9.01 14.22 17.44
N ARG A 104 7.78 14.34 17.96
CA ARG A 104 7.39 15.39 18.92
C ARG A 104 7.81 15.04 20.35
N LEU A 105 7.73 13.77 20.74
CA LEU A 105 8.18 13.29 22.05
C LEU A 105 9.68 13.43 22.26
N THR A 106 10.49 13.20 21.21
CA THR A 106 11.95 13.37 21.30
C THR A 106 12.39 14.81 21.57
N LYS A 107 11.51 15.80 21.37
CA LYS A 107 11.77 17.22 21.67
C LYS A 107 11.40 17.61 23.10
N ARG A 108 10.75 16.73 23.87
CA ARG A 108 10.37 17.00 25.26
C ARG A 108 11.58 16.83 26.18
N SER A 109 11.63 17.64 27.25
CA SER A 109 12.66 17.56 28.29
C SER A 109 12.61 16.25 29.08
N SER A 110 11.42 15.66 29.21
CA SER A 110 11.19 14.36 29.83
C SER A 110 10.14 13.59 29.04
N ILE A 111 10.28 12.27 29.02
CA ILE A 111 9.33 11.38 28.37
C ILE A 111 8.85 10.37 29.41
N ASP A 112 7.54 10.13 29.48
CA ASP A 112 6.96 9.15 30.40
C ASP A 112 7.41 7.73 29.99
N LYS A 113 7.46 6.81 30.96
CA LYS A 113 7.61 5.38 30.71
C LYS A 113 6.47 4.81 29.86
N TRP A 114 5.31 5.46 29.85
CA TRP A 114 4.15 5.04 29.05
C TRP A 114 4.19 5.54 27.60
N GLU A 115 5.07 6.47 27.25
CA GLU A 115 5.18 7.05 25.91
C GLU A 115 6.10 6.22 24.99
N THR A 116 5.87 4.91 24.97
CA THR A 116 6.57 3.98 24.05
C THR A 116 5.89 3.95 22.68
N GLU A 117 6.59 3.50 21.64
CA GLU A 117 6.00 3.29 20.31
C GLU A 117 4.76 2.38 20.37
N LYS A 118 4.84 1.32 21.19
CA LYS A 118 3.75 0.35 21.39
C LYS A 118 2.53 1.00 22.01
N SER A 119 2.71 1.78 23.07
CA SER A 119 1.61 2.51 23.72
C SER A 119 0.99 3.55 22.80
N LEU A 120 1.82 4.33 22.09
CA LEU A 120 1.34 5.35 21.16
C LEU A 120 0.52 4.72 20.04
N PHE A 121 0.98 3.60 19.47
CA PHE A 121 0.20 2.89 18.48
C PHE A 121 -1.16 2.46 19.05
N TYR A 122 -1.16 1.79 20.22
CA TYR A 122 -2.37 1.27 20.84
C TYR A 122 -3.37 2.39 21.12
N PHE A 123 -2.97 3.44 21.85
CA PHE A 123 -3.87 4.52 22.22
C PHE A 123 -4.36 5.32 21.03
N ARG A 124 -3.55 5.49 19.98
CA ARG A 124 -4.03 6.07 18.72
C ARG A 124 -5.19 5.27 18.15
N ALA A 125 -5.04 3.94 18.03
CA ALA A 125 -6.12 3.08 17.55
C ALA A 125 -7.37 3.16 18.44
N ARG A 126 -7.20 3.22 19.76
CA ARG A 126 -8.31 3.39 20.72
C ARG A 126 -9.04 4.72 20.58
N PHE A 127 -8.33 5.83 20.39
CA PHE A 127 -8.96 7.13 20.19
C PHE A 127 -9.74 7.20 18.87
N LEU A 128 -9.20 6.61 17.79
CA LEU A 128 -9.91 6.52 16.51
C LEU A 128 -11.15 5.63 16.59
N GLU A 129 -11.09 4.55 17.39
CA GLU A 129 -12.24 3.70 17.70
C GLU A 129 -13.33 4.47 18.45
N LEU A 130 -12.97 5.18 19.51
CA LEU A 130 -13.93 6.02 20.25
C LEU A 130 -14.52 7.14 19.38
N ALA A 131 -13.73 7.69 18.45
CA ALA A 131 -14.23 8.66 17.48
C ALA A 131 -15.34 8.07 16.60
N ALA A 132 -15.11 6.88 16.05
CA ALA A 132 -16.10 6.17 15.25
C ALA A 132 -17.32 5.75 16.08
N PHE A 133 -17.10 5.27 17.31
CA PHE A 133 -18.16 4.81 18.19
C PHE A 133 -19.13 5.91 18.59
N TYR A 134 -18.61 7.05 19.05
CA TYR A 134 -19.42 8.17 19.51
C TYR A 134 -19.78 9.18 18.41
N GLY A 135 -19.29 9.01 17.17
CA GLY A 135 -19.48 9.99 16.12
C GLY A 135 -18.79 11.32 16.45
N LEU A 136 -17.48 11.28 16.70
CA LEU A 136 -16.68 12.48 17.03
C LEU A 136 -15.79 12.87 15.84
N PRO A 137 -15.67 14.17 15.53
CA PRO A 137 -14.70 14.64 14.55
C PRO A 137 -13.26 14.27 14.92
N VAL A 138 -12.50 13.84 13.91
CA VAL A 138 -11.05 13.63 14.00
C VAL A 138 -10.33 14.75 13.25
N VAL A 139 -9.35 15.39 13.87
CA VAL A 139 -8.52 16.43 13.25
C VAL A 139 -7.08 15.94 13.17
N ASP A 140 -6.53 15.88 11.96
CA ASP A 140 -5.13 15.53 11.72
C ASP A 140 -4.23 16.73 12.05
N THR A 141 -3.35 16.53 13.02
CA THR A 141 -2.36 17.51 13.46
C THR A 141 -0.99 17.25 12.85
N GLY A 142 -0.78 16.14 12.15
CA GLY A 142 0.52 15.70 11.64
C GLY A 142 0.97 16.46 10.40
N ASN A 143 0.02 16.83 9.53
CA ASN A 143 0.28 17.43 8.22
C ASN A 143 -0.10 18.93 8.14
N LYS A 144 -0.50 19.54 9.25
CA LYS A 144 -1.03 20.91 9.31
C LYS A 144 -0.26 21.80 10.28
N GLY A 145 -0.22 23.09 9.98
CA GLY A 145 0.28 24.11 10.90
C GLY A 145 -0.70 24.38 12.05
N VAL A 146 -0.23 24.98 13.14
CA VAL A 146 -1.06 25.29 14.31
C VAL A 146 -2.30 26.13 13.93
N ASP A 147 -2.12 27.19 13.15
CA ASP A 147 -3.21 28.10 12.77
C ASP A 147 -4.26 27.41 11.89
N GLU A 148 -3.81 26.55 10.97
CA GLU A 148 -4.70 25.75 10.12
C GLU A 148 -5.51 24.76 10.96
N THR A 149 -4.86 24.05 11.88
CA THR A 149 -5.53 23.12 12.82
C THR A 149 -6.54 23.85 13.71
N VAL A 150 -6.18 25.03 14.24
CA VAL A 150 -7.09 25.87 15.05
C VAL A 150 -8.31 26.30 14.24
N SER A 151 -8.10 26.77 13.01
CA SER A 151 -9.18 27.18 12.11
C SER A 151 -10.15 26.03 11.80
N GLU A 152 -9.62 24.84 11.53
CA GLU A 152 -10.43 23.64 11.29
C GLU A 152 -11.25 23.24 12.51
N ILE A 153 -10.64 23.21 13.71
CA ILE A 153 -11.31 22.91 14.97
C ILE A 153 -12.49 23.87 15.22
N ILE A 154 -12.27 25.18 15.04
CA ILE A 154 -13.30 26.21 15.23
C ILE A 154 -14.42 26.05 14.19
N SER A 155 -14.06 25.81 12.93
CA SER A 155 -15.01 25.59 11.83
C SER A 155 -15.95 24.41 12.13
N LEU A 156 -15.39 23.29 12.60
CA LEU A 156 -16.17 22.11 13.00
C LEU A 156 -17.07 22.42 14.20
N ALA A 157 -16.53 23.06 15.24
CA ALA A 157 -17.28 23.35 16.46
C ALA A 157 -18.48 24.28 16.22
N ARG A 158 -18.32 25.26 15.33
CA ARG A 158 -19.38 26.22 14.97
C ARG A 158 -20.43 25.67 14.00
N ASN A 159 -20.22 24.50 13.41
CA ASN A 159 -21.11 23.94 12.40
C ASN A 159 -21.99 22.80 12.94
N PRO A 160 -23.19 23.09 13.48
CA PRO A 160 -24.07 22.07 14.04
C PRO A 160 -24.59 21.07 13.00
N LYS A 161 -24.70 21.46 11.72
CA LYS A 161 -25.13 20.55 10.66
C LYS A 161 -24.09 19.46 10.39
N VAL A 162 -22.81 19.84 10.33
CA VAL A 162 -21.72 18.87 10.22
C VAL A 162 -21.67 17.95 11.43
N LEU A 163 -21.78 18.50 12.64
CA LEU A 163 -21.79 17.69 13.86
C LEU A 163 -22.99 16.73 13.94
N ALA A 164 -24.14 17.10 13.38
CA ALA A 164 -25.28 16.19 13.27
C ALA A 164 -24.98 14.99 12.35
N VAL A 165 -24.26 15.19 11.24
CA VAL A 165 -23.82 14.08 10.37
C VAL A 165 -22.94 13.09 11.12
N PHE A 166 -21.99 13.59 11.92
CA PHE A 166 -21.17 12.73 12.78
C PHE A 166 -22.02 11.91 13.75
N SER A 167 -22.99 12.53 14.43
CA SER A 167 -23.91 11.83 15.33
C SER A 167 -24.77 10.78 14.62
N MET A 168 -25.25 11.08 13.40
CA MET A 168 -26.04 10.13 12.60
C MET A 168 -25.24 8.89 12.21
N LEU A 169 -23.91 9.02 12.06
CA LEU A 169 -23.01 7.93 11.69
C LEU A 169 -22.31 7.28 12.90
N ALA A 170 -22.64 7.70 14.13
CA ALA A 170 -22.05 7.14 15.35
C ALA A 170 -22.39 5.65 15.48
N LEU A 171 -21.37 4.78 15.49
CA LEU A 171 -21.59 3.33 15.54
C LEU A 171 -22.39 2.88 16.77
N ARG A 172 -22.34 3.65 17.85
CA ARG A 172 -23.11 3.40 19.07
C ARG A 172 -24.62 3.35 18.84
N THR A 173 -25.13 4.19 17.94
CA THR A 173 -26.57 4.32 17.68
C THR A 173 -26.96 3.83 16.29
N LEU A 174 -25.99 3.67 15.38
CA LEU A 174 -26.22 3.27 14.01
C LEU A 174 -26.64 1.79 13.94
N THR A 175 -27.79 1.53 13.30
CA THR A 175 -28.34 0.19 13.09
C THR A 175 -28.38 -0.16 11.60
N PRO A 176 -28.58 -1.44 11.22
CA PRO A 176 -28.76 -1.83 9.83
C PRO A 176 -29.95 -1.13 9.15
N ASN A 177 -31.00 -0.81 9.92
CA ASN A 177 -32.16 -0.07 9.40
C ASN A 177 -31.80 1.37 9.06
N ASP A 178 -30.97 2.03 9.87
CA ASP A 178 -30.47 3.38 9.57
C ASP A 178 -29.61 3.36 8.30
N VAL A 179 -28.75 2.34 8.13
CA VAL A 179 -27.96 2.17 6.91
C VAL A 179 -28.85 1.97 5.69
N ALA A 180 -29.87 1.10 5.79
CA ALA A 180 -30.84 0.89 4.73
C ALA A 180 -31.62 2.17 4.39
N SER A 181 -32.00 2.95 5.41
CA SER A 181 -32.71 4.23 5.26
C SER A 181 -31.83 5.31 4.62
N LEU A 182 -30.54 5.39 4.98
CA LEU A 182 -29.59 6.34 4.39
C LEU A 182 -29.13 5.95 2.98
N ALA A 183 -29.12 4.65 2.67
CA ALA A 183 -28.85 4.17 1.31
C ALA A 183 -30.10 4.32 0.41
N ASN A 184 -31.29 4.19 1.00
CA ASN A 184 -32.62 4.36 0.41
C ASN A 184 -32.76 3.83 -1.03
N ARG A 185 -32.20 2.65 -1.33
CA ARG A 185 -32.15 2.12 -2.70
C ARG A 185 -33.53 1.99 -3.34
N ARG A 186 -34.59 1.81 -2.55
CA ARG A 186 -35.97 1.63 -3.01
C ARG A 186 -36.79 2.93 -3.10
N ALA A 187 -36.17 4.09 -2.87
CA ALA A 187 -36.84 5.38 -2.97
C ALA A 187 -37.44 5.62 -4.36
N VAL A 188 -38.62 6.23 -4.40
CA VAL A 188 -39.16 6.79 -5.64
C VAL A 188 -38.58 8.19 -5.82
N ILE A 189 -37.79 8.38 -6.86
CA ILE A 189 -37.21 9.67 -7.22
C ILE A 189 -38.15 10.40 -8.18
N SER A 190 -38.45 11.67 -7.88
CA SER A 190 -39.37 12.48 -8.69
C SER A 190 -38.82 12.70 -10.10
N GLY A 191 -39.69 12.57 -11.10
CA GLY A 191 -39.31 12.78 -12.51
C GLY A 191 -38.71 11.57 -13.23
N VAL A 192 -38.55 10.43 -12.54
CA VAL A 192 -38.02 9.19 -13.14
C VAL A 192 -39.18 8.30 -13.61
N ASP A 193 -39.23 7.99 -14.91
CA ASP A 193 -40.09 6.93 -15.43
C ASP A 193 -39.42 5.57 -15.24
N TYR A 194 -39.67 4.98 -14.07
CA TYR A 194 -39.05 3.72 -13.66
C TYR A 194 -39.37 2.55 -14.58
N THR A 195 -40.58 2.51 -15.15
CA THR A 195 -41.00 1.44 -16.04
C THR A 195 -40.22 1.54 -17.34
N GLN A 196 -40.25 2.69 -18.00
CA GLN A 196 -39.51 2.90 -19.24
C GLN A 196 -38.00 2.66 -19.01
N ARG A 197 -37.45 3.20 -17.92
CA ARG A 197 -36.02 3.09 -17.66
C ARG A 197 -35.59 1.65 -17.38
N LEU A 198 -36.42 0.85 -16.68
CA LEU A 198 -36.13 -0.56 -16.47
C LEU A 198 -36.06 -1.34 -17.79
N GLU A 199 -36.98 -1.07 -18.74
CA GLU A 199 -36.95 -1.71 -20.07
C GLU A 199 -35.64 -1.42 -20.81
N GLU A 200 -35.15 -0.17 -20.75
CA GLU A 200 -33.88 0.21 -21.35
C GLU A 200 -32.69 -0.53 -20.72
N ILE A 201 -32.68 -0.64 -19.39
CA ILE A 201 -31.61 -1.35 -18.67
C ILE A 201 -31.66 -2.85 -19.00
N ILE A 202 -32.85 -3.47 -19.02
CA ILE A 202 -33.01 -4.89 -19.40
C ILE A 202 -32.50 -5.13 -20.81
N ALA A 203 -32.80 -4.25 -21.77
CA ALA A 203 -32.31 -4.38 -23.14
C ALA A 203 -30.77 -4.32 -23.25
N ILE A 204 -30.10 -3.63 -22.33
CA ILE A 204 -28.64 -3.52 -22.26
C ILE A 204 -28.04 -4.72 -21.52
N GLU A 205 -28.55 -5.02 -20.33
CA GLU A 205 -27.91 -5.92 -19.36
C GLU A 205 -28.35 -7.39 -19.51
N CYS A 206 -29.51 -7.68 -20.09
CA CYS A 206 -30.01 -9.05 -20.32
C CYS A 206 -29.65 -9.61 -21.70
N GLY A 207 -28.47 -9.26 -22.23
CA GLY A 207 -27.95 -9.79 -23.50
C GLY A 207 -27.49 -11.26 -23.42
N GLU A 208 -26.94 -11.78 -24.53
CA GLU A 208 -26.54 -13.20 -24.64
C GLU A 208 -25.51 -13.65 -23.58
N THR A 209 -24.68 -12.74 -23.08
CA THR A 209 -23.66 -13.02 -22.06
C THR A 209 -24.17 -12.85 -20.63
N SER A 210 -25.43 -12.45 -20.44
CA SER A 210 -26.03 -12.24 -19.13
C SER A 210 -26.48 -13.54 -18.47
N MET A 211 -26.33 -13.59 -17.14
CA MET A 211 -26.86 -14.68 -16.33
C MET A 211 -28.39 -14.57 -16.15
N PHE A 212 -28.95 -13.38 -16.34
CA PHE A 212 -30.38 -13.08 -16.17
C PHE A 212 -31.05 -12.85 -17.53
N THR A 213 -32.22 -13.44 -17.73
CA THR A 213 -33.08 -13.13 -18.88
C THR A 213 -34.04 -11.97 -18.54
N PRO A 214 -34.62 -11.29 -19.55
CA PRO A 214 -35.68 -10.32 -19.31
C PRO A 214 -36.82 -10.90 -18.47
N GLU A 215 -37.23 -12.14 -18.74
CA GLU A 215 -38.31 -12.83 -18.04
C GLU A 215 -37.99 -13.05 -16.56
N ASP A 216 -36.74 -13.38 -16.21
CA ASP A 216 -36.33 -13.48 -14.80
C ASP A 216 -36.58 -12.16 -14.06
N VAL A 217 -36.18 -11.04 -14.67
CA VAL A 217 -36.29 -9.70 -14.08
C VAL A 217 -37.75 -9.27 -13.98
N TYR A 218 -38.54 -9.43 -15.04
CA TYR A 218 -39.98 -9.10 -15.02
C TYR A 218 -40.74 -9.92 -14.00
N ALA A 219 -40.49 -11.23 -13.96
CA ALA A 219 -41.14 -12.13 -13.02
C ALA A 219 -40.83 -11.73 -11.57
N GLN A 220 -39.59 -11.38 -11.28
CA GLN A 220 -39.21 -10.97 -9.93
C GLN A 220 -39.72 -9.56 -9.57
N CYS A 221 -39.67 -8.60 -10.48
CA CYS A 221 -40.25 -7.26 -10.26
C CYS A 221 -41.76 -7.32 -10.04
N SER A 222 -42.46 -8.28 -10.66
CA SER A 222 -43.89 -8.51 -10.40
C SER A 222 -44.16 -9.05 -8.99
N ARG A 223 -43.21 -9.79 -8.40
CA ARG A 223 -43.30 -10.33 -7.03
C ARG A 223 -42.87 -9.32 -5.97
N ASP A 224 -41.86 -8.51 -6.28
CA ASP A 224 -41.33 -7.44 -5.43
C ASP A 224 -41.33 -6.12 -6.21
N PRO A 225 -42.44 -5.35 -6.18
CA PRO A 225 -42.54 -4.09 -6.92
C PRO A 225 -41.47 -3.06 -6.54
N GLY A 226 -40.94 -3.12 -5.32
CA GLY A 226 -39.84 -2.25 -4.88
C GLY A 226 -38.50 -2.56 -5.56
N LEU A 227 -38.35 -3.73 -6.17
CA LEU A 227 -37.15 -4.12 -6.90
C LEU A 227 -36.92 -3.24 -8.14
N VAL A 228 -37.99 -2.82 -8.83
CA VAL A 228 -37.91 -1.92 -9.99
C VAL A 228 -37.14 -0.65 -9.62
N HIS A 229 -37.53 -0.01 -8.51
CA HIS A 229 -36.86 1.20 -8.03
C HIS A 229 -35.42 0.91 -7.63
N ALA A 230 -35.16 -0.20 -6.95
CA ALA A 230 -33.80 -0.57 -6.55
C ALA A 230 -32.86 -0.81 -7.72
N LEU A 231 -33.33 -1.49 -8.78
CA LEU A 231 -32.55 -1.77 -9.98
C LEU A 231 -32.20 -0.46 -10.71
N VAL A 232 -33.21 0.37 -10.99
CA VAL A 232 -33.02 1.64 -11.70
C VAL A 232 -32.15 2.59 -10.88
N ASN A 233 -32.44 2.77 -9.58
CA ASN A 233 -31.65 3.67 -8.73
C ASN A 233 -30.20 3.20 -8.57
N HIS A 234 -29.96 1.89 -8.50
CA HIS A 234 -28.59 1.37 -8.42
C HIS A 234 -27.83 1.54 -9.73
N TYR A 235 -28.47 1.26 -10.86
CA TYR A 235 -27.86 1.33 -12.19
C TYR A 235 -27.51 2.76 -12.59
N ASP A 236 -28.43 3.70 -12.36
CA ASP A 236 -28.27 5.12 -12.72
C ASP A 236 -27.69 5.98 -11.57
N ASP A 237 -27.33 5.37 -10.44
CA ASP A 237 -26.88 6.04 -9.20
C ASP A 237 -27.83 7.16 -8.70
N LEU A 238 -29.14 6.96 -8.88
CA LEU A 238 -30.17 7.94 -8.51
C LEU A 238 -30.32 8.05 -6.99
N HIS A 239 -30.63 9.26 -6.54
CA HIS A 239 -30.87 9.59 -5.15
C HIS A 239 -31.62 10.90 -4.99
N ASP A 240 -32.12 11.15 -3.77
CA ASP A 240 -32.69 12.46 -3.42
C ASP A 240 -31.56 13.49 -3.31
N GLU A 241 -31.51 14.44 -4.26
CA GLU A 241 -30.53 15.53 -4.29
C GLU A 241 -30.60 16.44 -3.06
N ASN A 242 -31.71 16.41 -2.31
CA ASN A 242 -31.89 17.20 -1.09
C ASN A 242 -31.32 16.51 0.16
N ALA A 243 -30.88 15.24 0.05
CA ALA A 243 -30.34 14.51 1.18
C ALA A 243 -28.99 15.11 1.62
N SER A 244 -28.94 15.62 2.85
CA SER A 244 -27.70 16.17 3.43
C SER A 244 -26.61 15.13 3.70
N LEU A 245 -26.99 13.85 3.72
CA LEU A 245 -26.15 12.68 3.93
C LEU A 245 -26.74 11.50 3.14
N ARG A 246 -25.90 10.79 2.41
CA ARG A 246 -26.23 9.55 1.70
C ARG A 246 -25.17 8.48 1.96
N LEU A 247 -25.60 7.22 2.03
CA LEU A 247 -24.70 6.07 1.98
C LEU A 247 -24.78 5.39 0.60
N ARG A 248 -23.81 5.65 -0.27
CA ARG A 248 -23.77 5.04 -1.61
C ARG A 248 -23.07 3.70 -1.54
N LEU A 249 -23.75 2.63 -1.97
CA LEU A 249 -23.13 1.30 -2.08
C LEU A 249 -22.05 1.33 -3.18
N VAL A 250 -20.80 1.05 -2.82
CA VAL A 250 -19.65 1.02 -3.74
C VAL A 250 -19.10 -0.38 -3.98
N GLY A 251 -19.51 -1.35 -3.17
CA GLY A 251 -19.17 -2.75 -3.37
C GLY A 251 -20.06 -3.64 -2.54
N GLU A 252 -20.44 -4.78 -3.09
CA GLU A 252 -21.14 -5.83 -2.38
C GLU A 252 -20.48 -7.17 -2.70
N GLY A 253 -20.42 -8.03 -1.70
CA GLY A 253 -19.94 -9.40 -1.86
C GLY A 253 -20.79 -10.36 -1.06
N GLU A 254 -20.30 -11.59 -0.95
CA GLU A 254 -21.04 -12.66 -0.27
C GLU A 254 -21.36 -12.33 1.19
N SER A 255 -20.38 -11.78 1.92
CA SER A 255 -20.46 -11.56 3.37
C SER A 255 -20.57 -10.09 3.80
N LYS A 256 -20.51 -9.12 2.87
CA LYS A 256 -20.42 -7.69 3.22
C LYS A 256 -20.98 -6.77 2.15
N GLN A 257 -21.47 -5.62 2.60
CA GLN A 257 -21.79 -4.44 1.79
C GLN A 257 -20.88 -3.29 2.21
N ILE A 258 -20.38 -2.51 1.25
CA ILE A 258 -19.45 -1.40 1.46
C ILE A 258 -20.11 -0.12 0.96
N TYR A 259 -20.28 0.84 1.85
CA TYR A 259 -20.89 2.12 1.59
C TYR A 259 -19.87 3.24 1.69
N LYS A 260 -19.86 4.11 0.68
CA LYS A 260 -19.21 5.41 0.75
C LYS A 260 -20.16 6.41 1.42
N VAL A 261 -19.61 7.20 2.34
CA VAL A 261 -20.33 8.29 3.00
C VAL A 261 -20.24 9.52 2.12
N GLU A 262 -21.38 10.03 1.66
CA GLU A 262 -21.45 11.19 0.76
C GLU A 262 -22.25 12.31 1.41
N THR A 263 -21.61 13.48 1.56
CA THR A 263 -22.23 14.70 2.08
C THR A 263 -21.54 15.93 1.50
N SER A 264 -22.31 16.95 1.14
CA SER A 264 -21.77 18.24 0.69
C SER A 264 -21.33 19.15 1.84
N LEU A 265 -21.61 18.76 3.09
CA LEU A 265 -21.37 19.58 4.27
C LEU A 265 -19.90 19.58 4.72
N THR A 266 -19.15 18.51 4.42
CA THR A 266 -17.75 18.37 4.84
C THR A 266 -17.01 17.33 4.00
N ARG A 267 -15.69 17.50 3.85
CA ARG A 267 -14.78 16.53 3.21
C ARG A 267 -14.18 15.51 4.19
N HIS A 268 -14.56 15.57 5.46
CA HIS A 268 -14.01 14.68 6.49
C HIS A 268 -14.18 13.18 6.16
N PHE A 269 -15.25 12.84 5.44
CA PHE A 269 -15.62 11.47 5.13
C PHE A 269 -15.08 10.95 3.80
N ASP A 270 -14.34 11.76 3.02
CA ASP A 270 -13.90 11.40 1.67
C ASP A 270 -13.12 10.08 1.63
N ASN A 271 -12.36 9.79 2.69
CA ASN A 271 -11.56 8.56 2.84
C ASN A 271 -12.12 7.60 3.91
N GLN A 272 -13.42 7.69 4.21
CA GLN A 272 -14.09 6.81 5.16
C GLN A 272 -15.18 6.01 4.44
N ILE A 273 -15.33 4.76 4.86
CA ILE A 273 -16.36 3.85 4.38
C ILE A 273 -17.04 3.20 5.57
N LEU A 274 -18.31 2.87 5.38
CA LEU A 274 -19.08 2.05 6.29
C LEU A 274 -19.24 0.66 5.68
N ILE A 275 -18.86 -0.38 6.41
CA ILE A 275 -19.03 -1.77 5.97
C ILE A 275 -20.10 -2.41 6.83
N PHE A 276 -21.06 -3.08 6.18
CA PHE A 276 -22.07 -3.89 6.84
C PHE A 276 -21.80 -5.37 6.60
N LEU A 277 -21.62 -6.13 7.67
CA LEU A 277 -21.47 -7.58 7.62
C LEU A 277 -22.84 -8.24 7.42
N LYS A 278 -23.00 -8.97 6.32
CA LYS A 278 -24.21 -9.75 6.02
C LYS A 278 -24.29 -10.96 6.96
N PRO A 279 -25.49 -11.41 7.36
CA PRO A 279 -25.68 -12.64 8.14
C PRO A 279 -25.46 -13.91 7.30
N THR A 280 -24.76 -13.83 6.18
CA THR A 280 -24.53 -14.93 5.26
C THR A 280 -23.27 -15.71 5.60
N ILE A 281 -23.25 -16.99 5.23
CA ILE A 281 -22.05 -17.83 5.20
C ILE A 281 -21.98 -18.57 3.87
N TYR A 282 -20.78 -18.66 3.30
CA TYR A 282 -20.54 -19.33 2.01
C TYR A 282 -19.36 -20.29 2.09
N SER A 283 -19.50 -21.47 1.48
CA SER A 283 -18.44 -22.46 1.32
C SER A 283 -18.25 -22.82 -0.15
N HIS A 284 -17.10 -22.46 -0.71
CA HIS A 284 -16.74 -22.83 -2.07
C HIS A 284 -16.54 -24.34 -2.23
N SER A 285 -15.91 -25.03 -1.27
CA SER A 285 -15.66 -26.47 -1.38
C SER A 285 -16.93 -27.31 -1.33
N LYS A 286 -17.95 -26.85 -0.61
CA LYS A 286 -19.26 -27.52 -0.54
C LYS A 286 -20.26 -26.99 -1.56
N GLN A 287 -19.93 -25.90 -2.25
CA GLN A 287 -20.87 -25.14 -3.06
C GLN A 287 -22.18 -24.91 -2.30
N ALA A 288 -22.07 -24.40 -1.07
CA ALA A 288 -23.20 -24.21 -0.17
C ALA A 288 -23.16 -22.81 0.44
N THR A 289 -24.34 -22.23 0.62
CA THR A 289 -24.56 -20.94 1.27
C THR A 289 -25.73 -21.04 2.24
N ALA A 290 -25.81 -20.12 3.19
CA ALA A 290 -27.00 -19.89 4.02
C ALA A 290 -27.01 -18.47 4.59
N GLU A 291 -28.18 -18.04 5.06
CA GLU A 291 -28.37 -16.88 5.93
C GLU A 291 -28.63 -17.35 7.35
N ILE A 292 -27.73 -17.01 8.27
CA ILE A 292 -27.79 -17.41 9.68
C ILE A 292 -28.06 -16.17 10.53
N GLY A 293 -29.23 -16.14 11.17
CA GLY A 293 -29.63 -15.05 12.06
C GLY A 293 -28.59 -14.76 13.14
N GLY A 294 -28.26 -13.48 13.35
CA GLY A 294 -27.29 -13.05 14.36
C GLY A 294 -25.81 -13.29 14.02
N LEU A 295 -25.50 -13.97 12.91
CA LEU A 295 -24.11 -14.29 12.55
C LEU A 295 -23.25 -13.04 12.33
N SER A 296 -23.82 -11.97 11.77
CA SER A 296 -23.12 -10.69 11.58
C SER A 296 -22.62 -10.09 12.89
N ALA A 297 -23.44 -10.13 13.95
CA ALA A 297 -23.11 -9.64 15.29
C ALA A 297 -21.97 -10.46 15.93
N ILE A 298 -22.05 -11.79 15.80
CA ILE A 298 -21.03 -12.72 16.33
C ILE A 298 -19.70 -12.50 15.61
N ARG A 299 -19.73 -12.36 14.28
CA ARG A 299 -18.57 -12.07 13.45
C ARG A 299 -17.95 -10.71 13.76
N ALA A 300 -18.76 -9.69 14.02
CA ALA A 300 -18.30 -8.37 14.43
C ALA A 300 -17.58 -8.41 15.78
N THR A 301 -18.14 -9.16 16.74
CA THR A 301 -17.54 -9.39 18.05
C THR A 301 -16.21 -10.12 17.92
N GLY A 302 -16.14 -11.17 17.10
CA GLY A 302 -14.86 -11.84 16.80
C GLY A 302 -13.84 -10.88 16.21
N SER A 303 -14.23 -10.12 15.18
CA SER A 303 -13.37 -9.14 14.50
C SER A 303 -12.83 -8.09 15.47
N ARG A 304 -13.66 -7.59 16.38
CA ARG A 304 -13.29 -6.64 17.43
C ARG A 304 -12.24 -7.22 18.40
N LEU A 305 -12.37 -8.49 18.78
CA LEU A 305 -11.39 -9.17 19.65
C LEU A 305 -10.06 -9.42 18.95
N PHE A 306 -10.07 -9.83 17.68
CA PHE A 306 -8.85 -9.96 16.89
C PHE A 306 -8.17 -8.61 16.65
N LEU A 307 -8.92 -7.54 16.37
CA LEU A 307 -8.38 -6.19 16.26
C LEU A 307 -7.71 -5.72 17.54
N GLU A 308 -8.29 -6.01 18.70
CA GLU A 308 -7.64 -5.72 19.98
C GLU A 308 -6.26 -6.39 20.08
N MET A 309 -6.13 -7.67 19.66
CA MET A 309 -4.83 -8.34 19.62
C MET A 309 -3.85 -7.65 18.66
N LEU A 310 -4.31 -7.25 17.48
CA LEU A 310 -3.49 -6.55 16.49
C LEU A 310 -3.03 -5.18 17.01
N HIS A 311 -3.92 -4.42 17.66
CA HIS A 311 -3.59 -3.13 18.24
C HIS A 311 -2.54 -3.26 19.34
N ARG A 312 -2.69 -4.25 20.25
CA ARG A 312 -1.69 -4.54 21.30
C ARG A 312 -0.33 -4.93 20.73
N ALA A 313 -0.32 -5.60 19.58
CA ALA A 313 0.87 -6.00 18.84
C ALA A 313 1.29 -4.99 17.77
N GLY A 314 0.77 -3.76 17.80
CA GLY A 314 1.07 -2.67 16.88
C GLY A 314 1.04 -3.05 15.40
N ILE A 315 0.00 -3.76 14.98
CA ILE A 315 -0.27 -4.14 13.59
C ILE A 315 -1.38 -3.24 13.08
N SER A 316 -1.13 -2.53 11.98
CA SER A 316 -2.08 -1.60 11.35
C SER A 316 -3.23 -2.35 10.69
N HIS A 317 -4.44 -1.83 10.89
CA HIS A 317 -5.66 -2.30 10.26
C HIS A 317 -6.50 -1.10 9.79
N THR A 318 -7.25 -1.27 8.70
CA THR A 318 -8.10 -0.17 8.16
C THR A 318 -9.38 0.07 8.96
N TYR A 319 -9.89 -0.96 9.63
CA TYR A 319 -11.02 -0.86 10.55
C TYR A 319 -10.66 0.02 11.75
N ARG A 320 -11.47 1.04 11.98
CA ARG A 320 -11.32 1.98 13.10
C ARG A 320 -12.28 1.66 14.23
N GLY A 321 -13.50 1.23 13.93
CA GLY A 321 -14.51 0.86 14.94
C GLY A 321 -15.51 -0.14 14.40
N LEU A 322 -16.15 -0.90 15.31
CA LEU A 322 -17.19 -1.88 14.99
C LEU A 322 -18.25 -1.86 16.09
N ASN A 323 -19.51 -2.15 15.75
CA ASN A 323 -20.58 -2.37 16.71
C ASN A 323 -21.14 -3.80 16.68
N THR A 324 -22.02 -4.11 17.63
CA THR A 324 -22.72 -5.38 17.79
C THR A 324 -23.70 -5.70 16.66
N HIS A 325 -24.06 -4.74 15.81
CA HIS A 325 -24.92 -4.98 14.66
C HIS A 325 -24.14 -5.42 13.41
N GLY A 326 -22.82 -5.54 13.48
CA GLY A 326 -21.99 -5.87 12.32
C GLY A 326 -21.71 -4.69 11.40
N LEU A 327 -21.80 -3.47 11.91
CA LEU A 327 -21.37 -2.26 11.22
C LEU A 327 -19.93 -1.93 11.60
N ILE A 328 -19.15 -1.56 10.61
CA ILE A 328 -17.73 -1.30 10.71
C ILE A 328 -17.43 0.05 10.10
N TRP A 329 -16.81 0.93 10.88
CA TRP A 329 -16.23 2.15 10.38
C TRP A 329 -14.79 1.90 9.96
N ALA A 330 -14.45 2.18 8.71
CA ALA A 330 -13.14 1.86 8.15
C ALA A 330 -12.58 3.01 7.31
N HIS A 331 -11.25 3.11 7.30
CA HIS A 331 -10.55 3.94 6.33
C HIS A 331 -10.54 3.23 4.97
N SER A 332 -10.85 3.97 3.89
CA SER A 332 -10.66 3.45 2.55
C SER A 332 -9.16 3.28 2.25
N THR A 333 -8.82 2.24 1.50
CA THR A 333 -7.46 2.00 1.02
C THR A 333 -7.54 1.43 -0.39
N GLU A 334 -6.47 1.60 -1.15
CA GLU A 334 -6.28 0.82 -2.37
C GLU A 334 -6.08 -0.65 -1.98
N ILE A 335 -6.79 -1.53 -2.68
CA ILE A 335 -6.80 -2.97 -2.45
C ILE A 335 -6.08 -3.70 -3.57
N THR A 336 -5.59 -4.89 -3.27
CA THR A 336 -5.00 -5.81 -4.26
C THR A 336 -5.91 -7.04 -4.43
N PRO A 337 -5.86 -7.75 -5.56
CA PRO A 337 -6.56 -9.02 -5.73
C PRO A 337 -5.82 -10.17 -5.03
N ILE A 338 -4.92 -9.89 -4.08
CA ILE A 338 -4.04 -10.89 -3.47
C ILE A 338 -4.50 -11.18 -2.05
N GLU A 339 -4.85 -12.43 -1.83
CA GLU A 339 -5.03 -12.99 -0.50
C GLU A 339 -3.71 -13.57 0.00
N THR A 340 -3.32 -13.19 1.22
CA THR A 340 -2.11 -13.73 1.86
C THR A 340 -2.51 -14.75 2.92
N VAL A 341 -2.02 -15.97 2.76
CA VAL A 341 -2.42 -17.13 3.56
C VAL A 341 -1.22 -17.60 4.38
N TYR A 342 -1.32 -17.56 5.71
CA TYR A 342 -0.31 -18.20 6.56
C TYR A 342 -0.67 -19.67 6.81
N LYS A 343 0.35 -20.54 6.82
CA LYS A 343 0.20 -21.99 6.92
C LYS A 343 1.15 -22.54 7.97
N GLN A 344 0.63 -23.10 9.07
CA GLN A 344 1.41 -23.88 10.03
C GLN A 344 1.24 -25.39 9.83
N VAL A 345 0.02 -25.83 9.49
CA VAL A 345 -0.34 -27.23 9.28
C VAL A 345 -0.74 -27.48 7.83
N CYS A 346 -0.33 -28.61 7.27
CA CYS A 346 -0.70 -29.03 5.92
C CYS A 346 -2.16 -29.51 5.87
N THR A 347 -3.08 -28.55 5.69
CA THR A 347 -4.53 -28.79 5.63
C THR A 347 -5.17 -27.92 4.53
N GLY A 348 -6.46 -28.12 4.30
CA GLY A 348 -7.23 -27.39 3.28
C GLY A 348 -6.62 -27.56 1.89
N THR A 349 -6.48 -26.43 1.17
CA THR A 349 -6.02 -26.43 -0.23
C THR A 349 -4.69 -27.15 -0.43
N ASP A 350 -3.69 -26.98 0.44
CA ASP A 350 -2.37 -27.61 0.21
C ASP A 350 -2.47 -29.14 0.21
N LYS A 351 -3.21 -29.70 1.18
CA LYS A 351 -3.45 -31.14 1.29
C LYS A 351 -4.12 -31.70 0.03
N HIS A 352 -5.01 -30.93 -0.61
CA HIS A 352 -5.76 -31.36 -1.78
C HIS A 352 -5.05 -31.06 -3.11
N SER A 353 -4.19 -30.04 -3.15
CA SER A 353 -3.48 -29.61 -4.35
C SER A 353 -2.18 -30.38 -4.60
N PHE A 354 -1.56 -30.93 -3.56
CA PHE A 354 -0.28 -31.62 -3.66
C PHE A 354 -0.40 -33.09 -3.28
N PHE A 355 -0.37 -33.98 -4.27
CA PHE A 355 -0.48 -35.42 -4.05
C PHE A 355 0.65 -35.95 -3.16
N GLY A 356 0.30 -36.66 -2.09
CA GLY A 356 1.25 -37.29 -1.18
C GLY A 356 1.96 -36.35 -0.19
N ILE A 357 1.72 -35.03 -0.24
CA ILE A 357 2.45 -34.04 0.57
C ILE A 357 2.35 -34.30 2.07
N LEU A 358 1.19 -34.75 2.54
CA LEU A 358 0.96 -34.99 3.97
C LEU A 358 1.79 -36.17 4.50
N SER A 359 2.09 -37.15 3.64
CA SER A 359 2.88 -38.34 3.97
C SER A 359 4.37 -38.14 3.71
N ASP A 360 4.77 -37.05 3.07
CA ASP A 360 6.17 -36.75 2.78
C ASP A 360 6.86 -36.19 4.03
N SER A 361 7.56 -37.08 4.74
CA SER A 361 8.30 -36.73 5.95
C SER A 361 9.38 -35.67 5.75
N SER A 362 9.79 -35.34 4.52
CA SER A 362 10.71 -34.24 4.23
C SER A 362 10.02 -32.86 4.21
N VAL A 363 8.70 -32.83 4.02
CA VAL A 363 7.87 -31.62 3.94
C VAL A 363 7.06 -31.42 5.20
N THR A 364 6.46 -32.48 5.73
CA THR A 364 5.58 -32.44 6.92
C THR A 364 6.18 -33.26 8.07
N LEU A 365 5.84 -32.84 9.29
CA LEU A 365 6.01 -33.63 10.51
C LEU A 365 4.85 -34.62 10.65
N PRO A 366 4.97 -35.68 11.49
CA PRO A 366 3.87 -36.60 11.78
C PRO A 366 2.60 -35.91 12.31
N THR A 367 2.75 -34.73 12.92
CA THR A 367 1.65 -33.87 13.40
C THR A 367 0.94 -33.10 12.28
N GLY A 368 1.34 -33.28 11.02
CA GLY A 368 0.87 -32.51 9.87
C GLY A 368 1.48 -31.11 9.75
N HIS A 369 2.25 -30.66 10.73
CA HIS A 369 2.95 -29.38 10.69
C HIS A 369 3.98 -29.34 9.57
N TYR A 370 4.19 -28.18 8.94
CA TYR A 370 5.25 -28.03 7.96
C TYR A 370 6.63 -28.10 8.63
N ARG A 371 7.50 -29.01 8.15
CA ARG A 371 8.85 -29.20 8.67
C ARG A 371 9.71 -27.93 8.53
N ARG A 372 9.45 -27.12 7.51
CA ARG A 372 10.17 -25.85 7.28
C ARG A 372 9.66 -24.68 8.13
N GLY A 373 8.76 -24.94 9.08
CA GLY A 373 8.07 -23.94 9.88
C GLY A 373 6.92 -23.26 9.11
N PRO A 374 6.20 -22.34 9.76
CA PRO A 374 5.05 -21.69 9.16
C PRO A 374 5.40 -20.76 7.99
N TYR A 375 4.74 -20.88 6.86
CA TYR A 375 5.04 -20.06 5.68
C TYR A 375 3.83 -19.25 5.21
N VAL A 376 4.10 -18.30 4.31
CA VAL A 376 3.09 -17.49 3.63
C VAL A 376 2.95 -17.95 2.19
N ARG A 377 1.70 -18.19 1.79
CA ARG A 377 1.25 -18.46 0.42
C ARG A 377 0.46 -17.26 -0.08
N PHE A 378 0.53 -16.99 -1.37
CA PHE A 378 -0.28 -15.97 -2.02
C PHE A 378 -1.32 -16.63 -2.91
N ASP A 379 -2.58 -16.20 -2.78
CA ASP A 379 -3.68 -16.64 -3.62
C ASP A 379 -4.24 -15.45 -4.40
N TRP A 380 -4.43 -15.64 -5.71
CA TRP A 380 -5.14 -14.69 -6.55
C TRP A 380 -6.64 -14.84 -6.34
N ARG A 381 -7.28 -13.74 -5.91
CA ARG A 381 -8.72 -13.66 -5.68
C ARG A 381 -9.45 -13.69 -7.01
N ASN A 382 -10.17 -14.79 -7.23
CA ASN A 382 -11.00 -14.99 -8.39
C ASN A 382 -12.48 -14.85 -8.02
N PRO A 383 -13.35 -14.69 -9.02
CA PRO A 383 -14.77 -14.89 -8.84
C PRO A 383 -15.07 -16.27 -8.23
N ASN A 384 -16.06 -16.35 -7.33
CA ASN A 384 -16.55 -17.63 -6.82
C ASN A 384 -17.12 -18.49 -7.96
N HIS A 385 -17.81 -17.84 -8.89
CA HIS A 385 -18.43 -18.44 -10.06
C HIS A 385 -18.14 -17.59 -11.31
N THR A 386 -18.23 -18.24 -12.47
CA THR A 386 -18.12 -17.60 -13.78
C THR A 386 -19.27 -18.04 -14.66
N TYR A 387 -19.86 -17.10 -15.40
CA TYR A 387 -20.88 -17.39 -16.41
C TYR A 387 -20.36 -16.89 -17.74
N LYS A 388 -20.17 -17.80 -18.71
CA LYS A 388 -19.61 -17.47 -20.04
C LYS A 388 -18.31 -16.61 -19.97
N GLY A 389 -17.48 -16.84 -18.95
CA GLY A 389 -16.21 -16.13 -18.74
C GLY A 389 -16.31 -14.80 -17.98
N THR A 390 -17.50 -14.35 -17.60
CA THR A 390 -17.71 -13.14 -16.78
C THR A 390 -17.95 -13.49 -15.32
N ASN A 391 -17.71 -12.54 -14.41
CA ASN A 391 -18.05 -12.67 -13.00
C ASN A 391 -19.53 -12.30 -12.80
N PRO A 392 -20.41 -13.23 -12.40
CA PRO A 392 -21.82 -12.91 -12.20
C PRO A 392 -22.04 -11.84 -11.12
N ALA A 393 -21.18 -11.80 -10.09
CA ALA A 393 -21.31 -10.85 -8.98
C ALA A 393 -21.04 -9.38 -9.38
N THR A 394 -20.48 -9.12 -10.57
CA THR A 394 -20.33 -7.74 -11.09
C THR A 394 -21.54 -7.29 -11.90
N HIS A 395 -22.53 -8.15 -12.13
CA HIS A 395 -23.75 -7.79 -12.83
C HIS A 395 -24.61 -6.87 -11.95
N PRO A 396 -25.16 -5.74 -12.46
CA PRO A 396 -25.90 -4.77 -11.64
C PRO A 396 -27.13 -5.36 -10.94
N PHE A 397 -27.71 -6.42 -11.51
CA PHE A 397 -28.86 -7.11 -10.92
C PHE A 397 -28.50 -8.13 -9.84
N TYR A 398 -27.26 -8.60 -9.75
CA TYR A 398 -26.91 -9.82 -8.99
C TYR A 398 -27.38 -9.77 -7.53
N HIS A 399 -26.93 -8.77 -6.77
CA HIS A 399 -27.22 -8.70 -5.34
C HIS A 399 -28.65 -8.24 -5.04
N LEU A 400 -29.26 -7.46 -5.93
CA LEU A 400 -30.65 -7.03 -5.78
C LEU A 400 -31.61 -8.18 -6.06
N MET A 401 -31.33 -8.99 -7.07
CA MET A 401 -32.06 -10.24 -7.35
C MET A 401 -31.86 -11.24 -6.20
N GLU A 402 -30.64 -11.43 -5.71
CA GLU A 402 -30.36 -12.25 -4.53
C GLU A 402 -31.20 -11.83 -3.32
N ALA A 403 -31.21 -10.54 -2.99
CA ALA A 403 -31.96 -10.01 -1.86
C ALA A 403 -33.49 -10.14 -2.03
N SER A 404 -33.99 -10.09 -3.27
CA SER A 404 -35.42 -10.18 -3.57
C SER A 404 -35.93 -11.62 -3.63
N VAL A 405 -35.12 -12.52 -4.20
CA VAL A 405 -35.44 -13.97 -4.34
C VAL A 405 -35.20 -14.73 -3.04
N GLY A 406 -34.21 -14.29 -2.25
CA GLY A 406 -33.71 -15.02 -1.08
C GLY A 406 -32.46 -15.85 -1.42
N LYS A 407 -31.52 -15.90 -0.48
CA LYS A 407 -30.16 -16.42 -0.71
C LYS A 407 -30.12 -17.85 -1.26
N ASP A 408 -30.86 -18.77 -0.64
CA ASP A 408 -30.79 -20.20 -1.00
C ASP A 408 -31.42 -20.49 -2.37
N VAL A 409 -32.58 -19.86 -2.64
CA VAL A 409 -33.28 -19.98 -3.92
C VAL A 409 -32.44 -19.37 -5.03
N PHE A 410 -31.90 -18.16 -4.81
CA PHE A 410 -31.00 -17.51 -5.76
C PHE A 410 -29.78 -18.38 -6.07
N TYR A 411 -29.13 -18.91 -5.03
CA TYR A 411 -27.94 -19.72 -5.17
C TYR A 411 -28.20 -21.00 -5.99
N ASN A 412 -29.30 -21.70 -5.70
CA ASN A 412 -29.64 -22.96 -6.38
C ASN A 412 -30.11 -22.71 -7.82
N GLU A 413 -31.10 -21.84 -8.02
CA GLU A 413 -31.81 -21.70 -9.30
C GLU A 413 -31.13 -20.75 -10.29
N TYR A 414 -30.35 -19.78 -9.81
CA TYR A 414 -29.66 -18.81 -10.65
C TYR A 414 -28.18 -19.09 -10.71
N LEU A 415 -27.49 -19.12 -9.57
CA LEU A 415 -26.04 -19.18 -9.57
C LEU A 415 -25.51 -20.56 -9.98
N THR A 416 -25.80 -21.62 -9.21
CA THR A 416 -25.22 -22.95 -9.48
C THR A 416 -25.85 -23.68 -10.66
N ALA A 417 -27.11 -23.38 -11.01
CA ALA A 417 -27.76 -23.95 -12.18
C ALA A 417 -27.21 -23.38 -13.50
N ARG A 418 -26.67 -22.15 -13.50
CA ARG A 418 -26.29 -21.43 -14.72
C ARG A 418 -24.79 -21.17 -14.82
N ALA A 419 -24.11 -20.88 -13.70
CA ALA A 419 -22.70 -20.53 -13.64
C ALA A 419 -21.82 -21.68 -13.13
N LYS A 420 -20.52 -21.62 -13.46
CA LYS A 420 -19.53 -22.62 -13.05
C LYS A 420 -18.68 -22.09 -11.91
N SER A 421 -18.44 -22.90 -10.90
CA SER A 421 -17.50 -22.54 -9.83
C SER A 421 -16.08 -22.32 -10.38
N PHE A 422 -15.35 -21.36 -9.83
CA PHE A 422 -13.99 -21.03 -10.27
C PHE A 422 -12.99 -20.98 -9.11
N GLY A 423 -13.20 -20.03 -8.19
CA GLY A 423 -12.50 -19.94 -6.91
C GLY A 423 -11.03 -19.50 -7.02
N ASP A 424 -10.48 -19.13 -5.87
CA ASP A 424 -9.12 -18.59 -5.75
C ASP A 424 -8.05 -19.62 -6.17
N LYS A 425 -6.91 -19.12 -6.65
CA LYS A 425 -5.78 -19.95 -7.10
C LYS A 425 -4.48 -19.48 -6.46
N CYS A 426 -3.63 -20.41 -6.04
CA CYS A 426 -2.28 -20.09 -5.61
C CYS A 426 -1.54 -19.37 -6.75
N VAL A 427 -0.85 -18.28 -6.42
CA VAL A 427 -0.05 -17.49 -7.36
C VAL A 427 1.40 -17.40 -6.84
N PRO A 428 2.41 -17.58 -7.71
CA PRO A 428 3.81 -17.49 -7.30
C PRO A 428 4.20 -16.04 -6.96
N GLU A 429 5.16 -15.87 -6.05
CA GLU A 429 5.62 -14.56 -5.56
C GLU A 429 6.07 -13.64 -6.70
N GLU A 430 6.67 -14.18 -7.75
CA GLU A 430 7.17 -13.47 -8.93
C GLU A 430 6.06 -12.67 -9.64
N LEU A 431 4.84 -13.18 -9.65
CA LEU A 431 3.70 -12.48 -10.25
C LEU A 431 3.09 -11.46 -9.28
N VAL A 432 3.21 -11.70 -7.96
CA VAL A 432 2.67 -10.83 -6.91
C VAL A 432 3.46 -9.52 -6.81
N HIS A 433 4.77 -9.52 -7.06
CA HIS A 433 5.61 -8.32 -6.98
C HIS A 433 5.12 -7.13 -7.81
N SER A 434 4.33 -7.39 -8.87
CA SER A 434 3.76 -6.35 -9.72
C SER A 434 2.58 -5.61 -9.08
N VAL A 435 1.91 -6.21 -8.09
CA VAL A 435 0.67 -5.69 -7.49
C VAL A 435 0.75 -5.53 -5.98
N GLN A 436 1.72 -6.15 -5.31
CA GLN A 436 1.88 -6.07 -3.86
C GLN A 436 3.34 -6.29 -3.43
N ARG A 437 3.81 -5.57 -2.41
CA ARG A 437 5.17 -5.75 -1.86
C ARG A 437 5.28 -7.08 -1.10
N VAL A 438 5.80 -8.10 -1.77
CA VAL A 438 5.89 -9.48 -1.26
C VAL A 438 6.59 -9.57 0.09
N GLU A 439 7.79 -9.00 0.26
CA GLU A 439 8.58 -9.15 1.49
C GLU A 439 7.88 -8.51 2.70
N ALA A 440 7.35 -7.31 2.51
CA ALA A 440 6.56 -6.64 3.54
C ALA A 440 5.30 -7.45 3.88
N SER A 441 4.67 -8.04 2.86
CA SER A 441 3.48 -8.87 3.04
C SER A 441 3.78 -10.12 3.83
N VAL A 442 4.84 -10.85 3.49
CA VAL A 442 5.26 -12.05 4.25
C VAL A 442 5.52 -11.68 5.71
N GLU A 443 6.23 -10.58 5.97
CA GLU A 443 6.53 -10.14 7.33
C GLU A 443 5.26 -9.76 8.10
N SER A 444 4.37 -8.95 7.52
CA SER A 444 3.10 -8.54 8.13
C SER A 444 2.17 -9.72 8.39
N THR A 445 2.05 -10.66 7.44
CA THR A 445 1.23 -11.86 7.58
C THR A 445 1.75 -12.76 8.71
N ILE A 446 3.07 -12.97 8.82
CA ILE A 446 3.64 -13.74 9.94
C ILE A 446 3.46 -13.00 11.28
N ARG A 447 3.56 -11.66 11.31
CA ARG A 447 3.27 -10.88 12.53
C ARG A 447 1.83 -11.06 12.99
N VAL A 448 0.86 -11.01 12.07
CA VAL A 448 -0.56 -11.27 12.37
C VAL A 448 -0.73 -12.69 12.91
N PHE A 449 -0.25 -13.68 12.18
CA PHE A 449 -0.37 -15.08 12.57
C PHE A 449 0.25 -15.36 13.95
N PHE A 450 1.51 -14.97 14.18
CA PHE A 450 2.18 -15.21 15.45
C PHE A 450 1.55 -14.46 16.62
N THR A 451 0.96 -13.28 16.37
CA THR A 451 0.19 -12.55 17.38
C THR A 451 -1.06 -13.35 17.77
N ILE A 452 -1.85 -13.78 16.79
CA ILE A 452 -3.08 -14.55 17.03
C ILE A 452 -2.74 -15.88 17.71
N GLN A 453 -1.74 -16.59 17.21
CA GLN A 453 -1.27 -17.85 17.79
C GLN A 453 -0.79 -17.66 19.23
N TYR A 454 -0.15 -16.53 19.58
CA TYR A 454 0.24 -16.24 20.95
C TYR A 454 -0.98 -16.19 21.88
N TYR A 455 -2.03 -15.44 21.52
CA TYR A 455 -3.23 -15.30 22.36
C TYR A 455 -4.08 -16.57 22.41
N LEU A 456 -4.32 -17.22 21.26
CA LEU A 456 -5.08 -18.49 21.22
C LEU A 456 -4.40 -19.56 22.08
N ASN A 457 -3.07 -19.64 22.06
CA ASN A 457 -2.34 -20.57 22.93
C ASN A 457 -2.60 -20.33 24.43
N GLN A 458 -2.90 -19.09 24.85
CA GLN A 458 -3.18 -18.77 26.26
C GLN A 458 -4.55 -19.30 26.73
N ILE A 459 -5.46 -19.60 25.79
CA ILE A 459 -6.79 -20.13 26.07
C ILE A 459 -6.94 -21.59 25.61
N GLY A 460 -5.82 -22.29 25.38
CA GLY A 460 -5.82 -23.69 24.99
C GLY A 460 -6.26 -23.96 23.55
N LEU A 461 -6.20 -22.95 22.68
CA LEU A 461 -6.52 -23.06 21.26
C LEU A 461 -5.26 -22.83 20.40
N GLU A 462 -5.35 -23.18 19.12
CA GLU A 462 -4.33 -22.89 18.12
C GLU A 462 -4.98 -22.50 16.79
N VAL A 463 -4.27 -21.70 15.98
CA VAL A 463 -4.67 -21.43 14.60
C VAL A 463 -3.75 -22.18 13.64
N GLN A 464 -4.32 -23.09 12.86
CA GLN A 464 -3.56 -23.98 11.97
C GLN A 464 -3.19 -23.29 10.65
N ASP A 465 -4.09 -22.46 10.16
CA ASP A 465 -3.90 -21.56 9.04
C ASP A 465 -4.96 -20.45 9.03
N GLY A 466 -4.77 -19.47 8.16
CA GLY A 466 -5.76 -18.44 7.89
C GLY A 466 -5.31 -17.52 6.75
N CYS A 467 -6.24 -16.68 6.30
CA CYS A 467 -6.02 -15.71 5.26
C CYS A 467 -6.31 -14.29 5.75
N ILE A 468 -5.54 -13.34 5.23
CA ILE A 468 -5.74 -11.91 5.42
C ILE A 468 -5.47 -11.19 4.10
N MET A 469 -6.01 -9.97 3.99
CA MET A 469 -5.73 -9.08 2.88
C MET A 469 -4.83 -7.93 3.36
N LEU A 470 -3.87 -7.54 2.52
CA LEU A 470 -2.93 -6.45 2.81
C LEU A 470 -2.99 -5.40 1.71
N ASP A 471 -2.72 -4.15 2.06
CA ASP A 471 -2.58 -3.06 1.09
C ASP A 471 -1.43 -3.35 0.09
N GLN A 472 -1.34 -2.56 -0.98
CA GLN A 472 -0.26 -2.70 -1.97
C GLN A 472 1.14 -2.63 -1.33
N ALA A 473 1.29 -1.89 -0.23
CA ALA A 473 2.53 -1.76 0.51
C ALA A 473 2.87 -3.00 1.36
N GLY A 474 1.94 -3.93 1.55
CA GLY A 474 2.09 -5.11 2.40
C GLY A 474 2.16 -4.78 3.89
N ARG A 475 1.63 -3.64 4.34
CA ARG A 475 1.83 -3.10 5.71
C ARG A 475 0.56 -2.98 6.52
N SER A 476 -0.56 -2.69 5.89
CA SER A 476 -1.85 -2.52 6.58
C SER A 476 -2.79 -3.65 6.20
N VAL A 477 -3.36 -4.29 7.22
CA VAL A 477 -4.42 -5.29 7.03
C VAL A 477 -5.71 -4.58 6.67
N TRP A 478 -6.42 -5.11 5.69
CA TRP A 478 -7.78 -4.71 5.36
C TRP A 478 -8.68 -5.95 5.22
N SER A 479 -9.97 -5.73 5.02
CA SER A 479 -10.99 -6.78 5.10
C SER A 479 -11.21 -7.27 6.53
N GLU A 480 -11.95 -8.36 6.67
CA GLU A 480 -12.30 -8.90 7.99
C GLU A 480 -11.22 -9.82 8.53
N ILE A 481 -11.12 -9.90 9.86
CA ILE A 481 -10.27 -10.85 10.55
C ILE A 481 -11.09 -11.55 11.65
N ASN A 482 -11.57 -12.75 11.37
CA ASN A 482 -12.50 -13.47 12.25
C ASN A 482 -12.48 -14.99 11.99
N GLN A 483 -13.44 -15.71 12.58
CA GLN A 483 -13.59 -17.15 12.49
C GLN A 483 -13.81 -17.70 11.06
N ASP A 484 -14.23 -16.85 10.11
CA ASP A 484 -14.46 -17.24 8.71
C ASP A 484 -13.13 -17.44 7.95
N CYS A 485 -12.11 -16.66 8.30
CA CYS A 485 -10.86 -16.55 7.57
C CYS A 485 -9.72 -17.38 8.17
N MET A 486 -10.00 -18.28 9.12
CA MET A 486 -8.99 -19.07 9.84
C MET A 486 -9.46 -20.51 10.11
N ARG A 487 -8.53 -21.39 10.48
CA ARG A 487 -8.81 -22.70 11.07
C ARG A 487 -8.34 -22.71 12.52
N ILE A 488 -9.27 -22.73 13.46
CA ILE A 488 -9.02 -22.62 14.90
C ILE A 488 -9.46 -23.91 15.56
N LYS A 489 -8.50 -24.60 16.18
CA LYS A 489 -8.72 -25.89 16.84
C LYS A 489 -8.37 -25.80 18.31
N ARG A 490 -8.97 -26.67 19.11
CA ARG A 490 -8.47 -26.94 20.46
C ARG A 490 -7.05 -27.51 20.35
N ARG A 491 -6.12 -26.95 21.10
CA ARG A 491 -4.73 -27.42 21.12
C ARG A 491 -4.69 -28.80 21.80
N GLU A 492 -4.37 -29.84 21.03
CA GLU A 492 -4.32 -31.21 21.57
C GLU A 492 -3.23 -31.34 22.64
N VAL A 493 -3.59 -31.93 23.79
CA VAL A 493 -2.60 -32.43 24.76
C VAL A 493 -2.25 -33.90 24.44
N THR A 494 -3.11 -34.66 23.75
CA THR A 494 -2.89 -36.07 23.38
C THR A 494 -3.86 -36.60 22.28
N ASN A 495 -3.33 -36.99 21.11
CA ASN A 495 -3.80 -38.02 20.15
C ASN A 495 -5.28 -38.09 19.66
N ALA A 496 -6.11 -37.07 19.83
CA ALA A 496 -7.50 -37.12 19.35
C ALA A 496 -7.60 -36.58 17.92
N LYS A 497 -7.58 -37.49 16.91
CA LYS A 497 -7.55 -37.19 15.47
C LYS A 497 -8.61 -36.21 14.92
N ASP A 498 -9.58 -35.76 15.71
CA ASP A 498 -10.60 -34.78 15.35
C ASP A 498 -10.71 -33.68 16.42
N GLY A 499 -9.73 -32.77 16.46
CA GLY A 499 -9.77 -31.60 17.33
C GLY A 499 -11.04 -30.76 17.11
N GLU A 500 -11.68 -30.34 18.21
CA GLU A 500 -12.87 -29.49 18.21
C GLU A 500 -12.60 -28.17 17.45
N ALA A 501 -13.47 -27.87 16.48
CA ALA A 501 -13.36 -26.70 15.61
C ALA A 501 -14.13 -25.48 16.18
N PHE A 502 -13.52 -24.31 16.08
CA PHE A 502 -14.09 -23.02 16.49
C PHE A 502 -14.24 -22.04 15.33
N ASP A 503 -14.12 -22.54 14.11
CA ASP A 503 -14.07 -21.78 12.88
C ASP A 503 -15.08 -22.29 11.84
N LYS A 504 -15.03 -21.73 10.64
CA LYS A 504 -15.90 -22.11 9.52
C LYS A 504 -15.82 -23.57 9.07
N ASP A 505 -14.80 -24.32 9.45
CA ASP A 505 -14.74 -25.76 9.17
C ASP A 505 -15.91 -26.54 9.80
N VAL A 506 -16.56 -26.01 10.85
CA VAL A 506 -17.87 -26.52 11.33
C VAL A 506 -18.87 -26.55 10.19
N TRP A 507 -19.08 -25.39 9.53
CA TRP A 507 -19.94 -25.27 8.35
C TRP A 507 -19.45 -26.08 7.17
N ARG A 508 -18.14 -26.07 6.88
CA ARG A 508 -17.58 -26.84 5.75
C ARG A 508 -17.78 -28.34 5.93
N THR A 509 -17.98 -28.84 7.15
CA THR A 509 -18.20 -30.27 7.41
C THR A 509 -19.69 -30.62 7.41
N GLY A 510 -20.52 -29.82 8.08
CA GLY A 510 -21.96 -30.11 8.24
C GLY A 510 -22.91 -29.48 7.21
N GLY A 511 -22.56 -28.33 6.62
CA GLY A 511 -23.49 -27.57 5.78
C GLY A 511 -24.67 -26.98 6.58
N SER A 512 -25.85 -26.89 5.98
CA SER A 512 -27.04 -26.27 6.60
C SER A 512 -27.54 -26.96 7.88
N CYS A 513 -27.16 -28.21 8.16
CA CYS A 513 -27.59 -28.88 9.40
C CYS A 513 -26.81 -28.43 10.66
N VAL A 514 -25.83 -27.52 10.53
CA VAL A 514 -24.99 -27.07 11.65
C VAL A 514 -25.06 -25.55 11.91
N GLU A 515 -26.15 -24.88 11.50
CA GLU A 515 -26.34 -23.44 11.71
C GLU A 515 -26.31 -23.04 13.19
N GLU A 516 -26.99 -23.78 14.06
CA GLU A 516 -26.95 -23.53 15.51
C GLU A 516 -25.55 -23.80 16.06
N MET A 517 -24.90 -24.88 15.61
CA MET A 517 -23.57 -25.26 16.08
C MET A 517 -22.50 -24.22 15.71
N ILE A 518 -22.57 -23.59 14.53
CA ILE A 518 -21.62 -22.54 14.17
C ILE A 518 -21.83 -21.29 15.04
N VAL A 519 -23.08 -20.91 15.30
CA VAL A 519 -23.43 -19.80 16.21
C VAL A 519 -22.86 -20.07 17.61
N ASP A 520 -23.07 -21.28 18.14
CA ASP A 520 -22.58 -21.69 19.46
C ASP A 520 -21.05 -21.67 19.52
N LYS A 521 -20.37 -22.28 18.54
CA LYS A 521 -18.90 -22.36 18.52
C LYS A 521 -18.23 -21.00 18.38
N TRP A 522 -18.76 -20.13 17.53
CA TRP A 522 -18.19 -18.80 17.35
C TRP A 522 -18.46 -17.91 18.57
N THR A 523 -19.63 -18.04 19.20
CA THR A 523 -19.95 -17.38 20.47
C THR A 523 -19.03 -17.86 21.59
N GLN A 524 -18.81 -19.18 21.70
CA GLN A 524 -17.89 -19.77 22.67
C GLN A 524 -16.46 -19.23 22.49
N LEU A 525 -15.95 -19.15 21.25
CA LEU A 525 -14.64 -18.56 20.99
C LEU A 525 -14.57 -17.09 21.43
N ASN A 526 -15.60 -16.30 21.10
CA ASN A 526 -15.67 -14.89 21.48
C ASN A 526 -15.66 -14.73 23.01
N GLN A 527 -16.39 -15.57 23.74
CA GLN A 527 -16.42 -15.57 25.21
C GLN A 527 -15.04 -15.90 25.80
N LEU A 528 -14.36 -16.94 25.30
CA LEU A 528 -13.02 -17.32 25.76
C LEU A 528 -12.00 -16.21 25.54
N LEU A 529 -12.01 -15.60 24.35
CA LEU A 529 -11.12 -14.48 24.01
C LEU A 529 -11.45 -13.22 24.80
N GLY A 530 -12.73 -12.87 24.93
CA GLY A 530 -13.20 -11.73 25.69
C GLY A 530 -12.82 -11.82 27.17
N ALA A 531 -13.06 -12.98 27.79
CA ALA A 531 -12.66 -13.24 29.17
C ALA A 531 -11.13 -13.13 29.35
N HIS A 532 -10.35 -13.67 28.42
CA HIS A 532 -8.89 -13.58 28.47
C HIS A 532 -8.36 -12.14 28.35
N LEU A 533 -8.82 -11.40 27.33
CA LEU A 533 -8.37 -10.03 27.05
C LEU A 533 -8.85 -9.04 28.11
N GLY A 534 -10.06 -9.24 28.63
CA GLY A 534 -10.63 -8.43 29.73
C GLY A 534 -9.93 -8.70 31.07
N GLY A 535 -9.56 -9.94 31.35
CA GLY A 535 -8.78 -10.31 32.55
C GLY A 535 -7.31 -9.94 32.48
N ARG A 536 -6.82 -9.43 31.34
CA ARG A 536 -5.44 -8.96 31.14
C ARG A 536 -5.42 -7.63 30.39
N PRO A 537 -5.74 -6.51 31.06
CA PRO A 537 -5.73 -5.19 30.44
C PRO A 537 -4.35 -4.85 29.87
N PHE A 538 -4.32 -4.23 28.68
CA PHE A 538 -3.06 -3.90 27.98
C PHE A 538 -2.11 -3.07 28.84
N HIS A 539 -2.64 -2.06 29.54
CA HIS A 539 -1.87 -1.11 30.33
C HIS A 539 -1.20 -1.75 31.56
N GLU A 540 -1.73 -2.88 32.06
CA GLU A 540 -1.18 -3.60 33.23
C GLU A 540 -0.17 -4.68 32.81
N GLY A 541 -0.47 -5.42 31.73
CA GLY A 541 0.29 -6.61 31.38
C GLY A 541 1.28 -6.47 30.22
N GLU A 542 1.03 -5.57 29.28
CA GLU A 542 1.68 -5.62 27.96
C GLU A 542 2.30 -4.30 27.50
N MET A 543 1.79 -3.17 27.97
CA MET A 543 2.18 -1.84 27.51
C MET A 543 3.67 -1.55 27.72
N VAL A 544 4.24 -2.01 28.84
CA VAL A 544 5.67 -1.88 29.16
C VAL A 544 6.43 -3.21 29.10
N ALA A 545 5.79 -4.26 28.56
CA ALA A 545 6.45 -5.54 28.43
C ALA A 545 7.65 -5.43 27.47
N PRO A 546 8.80 -6.05 27.79
CA PRO A 546 10.02 -6.01 26.97
C PRO A 546 9.94 -6.98 25.78
N TYR A 547 8.73 -7.15 25.23
CA TYR A 547 8.47 -8.08 24.16
C TYR A 547 7.16 -7.76 23.45
N GLU A 548 7.09 -8.29 22.23
CA GLU A 548 5.89 -8.34 21.42
C GLU A 548 5.34 -9.77 21.37
N PRO A 549 4.01 -9.96 21.36
CA PRO A 549 3.38 -11.28 21.22
C PRO A 549 3.97 -12.11 20.08
N TYR A 550 4.12 -11.50 18.90
CA TYR A 550 4.70 -12.18 17.73
C TYR A 550 6.17 -12.55 17.93
N GLY A 551 6.96 -11.72 18.62
CA GLY A 551 8.37 -11.97 18.88
C GLY A 551 8.59 -13.11 19.89
N LEU A 552 7.70 -13.25 20.88
CA LEU A 552 7.70 -14.42 21.77
C LEU A 552 7.42 -15.71 21.00
N HIS A 553 6.46 -15.70 20.08
CA HIS A 553 6.15 -16.87 19.27
C HIS A 553 7.28 -17.19 18.27
N ALA A 554 7.87 -16.18 17.62
CA ALA A 554 9.02 -16.35 16.74
C ALA A 554 10.20 -17.05 17.45
N ARG A 555 10.49 -16.68 18.70
CA ARG A 555 11.51 -17.36 19.53
C ARG A 555 11.19 -18.83 19.75
N LYS A 556 9.92 -19.20 19.97
CA LYS A 556 9.51 -20.60 20.10
C LYS A 556 9.76 -21.38 18.81
N VAL A 557 9.41 -20.81 17.66
CA VAL A 557 9.64 -21.43 16.34
C VAL A 557 11.14 -21.58 16.05
N LEU A 558 11.97 -20.59 16.39
CA LEU A 558 13.43 -20.67 16.24
C LEU A 558 14.07 -21.72 17.16
N ALA A 559 13.49 -21.93 18.35
CA ALA A 559 13.98 -22.90 19.33
C ALA A 559 13.49 -24.34 19.07
N ASP A 560 12.51 -24.53 18.19
CA ASP A 560 11.99 -25.85 17.87
C ASP A 560 12.96 -26.62 16.97
N SER A 561 13.73 -27.54 17.57
CA SER A 561 14.71 -28.36 16.87
C SER A 561 14.09 -29.40 15.92
N THR A 562 12.76 -29.61 15.96
CA THR A 562 12.07 -30.48 15.00
C THR A 562 11.89 -29.81 13.64
N LEU A 563 11.98 -28.48 13.59
CA LEU A 563 11.87 -27.69 12.37
C LEU A 563 13.21 -27.54 11.65
N THR A 564 13.15 -27.53 10.31
CA THR A 564 14.27 -27.29 9.41
C THR A 564 14.01 -26.02 8.61
N LEU A 565 14.16 -24.87 9.28
CA LEU A 565 13.85 -23.56 8.70
C LEU A 565 14.75 -23.25 7.50
N THR A 566 14.18 -22.70 6.42
CA THR A 566 14.98 -22.15 5.32
C THR A 566 15.72 -20.89 5.76
N PRO A 567 16.84 -20.51 5.12
CA PRO A 567 17.57 -19.30 5.46
C PRO A 567 16.68 -18.04 5.46
N ARG A 568 15.76 -17.94 4.49
CA ARG A 568 14.80 -16.81 4.37
C ARG A 568 13.89 -16.70 5.61
N TYR A 569 13.24 -17.80 6.01
CA TYR A 569 12.30 -17.79 7.14
C TYR A 569 13.01 -17.71 8.49
N ARG A 570 14.19 -18.34 8.63
CA ARG A 570 15.05 -18.15 9.81
C ARG A 570 15.37 -16.67 10.02
N ALA A 571 15.87 -16.00 8.97
CA ALA A 571 16.19 -14.57 9.04
C ALA A 571 14.96 -13.71 9.35
N LEU A 572 13.79 -14.06 8.78
CA LEU A 572 12.53 -13.39 9.12
C LEU A 572 12.20 -13.55 10.61
N TYR A 573 12.21 -14.76 11.14
CA TYR A 573 11.85 -14.99 12.54
C TYR A 573 12.87 -14.40 13.51
N GLU A 574 14.17 -14.39 13.16
CA GLU A 574 15.21 -13.71 13.93
C GLU A 574 14.93 -12.21 14.01
N ARG A 575 14.55 -11.58 12.88
CA ARG A 575 14.10 -10.19 12.89
C ARG A 575 12.87 -10.00 13.77
N LEU A 576 11.86 -10.85 13.66
CA LEU A 576 10.64 -10.74 14.50
C LEU A 576 10.92 -10.97 15.99
N ALA A 577 11.83 -11.89 16.33
CA ALA A 577 12.28 -12.15 17.69
C ALA A 577 13.09 -10.98 18.27
N ALA A 578 13.89 -10.31 17.43
CA ALA A 578 14.67 -9.14 17.78
C ALA A 578 13.86 -7.83 17.78
N HIS A 579 12.76 -7.78 17.01
CA HIS A 579 11.90 -6.61 16.88
C HIS A 579 11.05 -6.43 18.13
N ASP A 580 11.69 -5.89 19.16
CA ASP A 580 11.06 -5.43 20.37
C ASP A 580 10.96 -3.90 20.33
N ARG A 581 9.77 -3.38 20.05
CA ARG A 581 9.51 -1.93 20.01
C ARG A 581 9.63 -1.26 21.38
N SER A 582 9.69 -2.01 22.47
CA SER A 582 9.90 -1.47 23.81
C SER A 582 11.38 -1.13 24.10
N ARG A 583 12.33 -1.78 23.40
CA ARG A 583 13.77 -1.74 23.72
C ARG A 583 14.58 -0.63 23.07
N ARG A 584 14.00 0.21 22.21
CA ARG A 584 14.71 1.34 21.58
C ARG A 584 15.15 2.47 22.55
N ARG A 585 15.11 2.23 23.86
CA ARG A 585 15.39 3.23 24.89
C ARG A 585 16.68 3.03 25.70
N ALA A 586 17.47 1.98 25.49
CA ALA A 586 18.57 1.71 26.42
C ALA A 586 19.79 0.98 25.81
N VAL A 587 20.29 1.43 24.66
CA VAL A 587 21.71 1.20 24.34
C VAL A 587 22.42 2.51 24.59
N SER A 588 23.09 2.59 25.74
CA SER A 588 24.09 3.61 26.02
C SER A 588 25.14 3.57 24.90
N THR A 589 25.55 4.76 24.47
CA THR A 589 26.45 5.05 23.35
C THR A 589 27.82 4.37 23.36
N ASP A 590 28.16 3.59 24.38
CA ASP A 590 29.54 3.15 24.62
C ASP A 590 29.87 1.77 24.04
N GLU A 591 28.88 0.91 23.74
CA GLU A 591 29.15 -0.43 23.16
C GLU A 591 29.02 -0.48 21.62
N ASP A 592 28.49 0.57 20.98
CA ASP A 592 28.18 0.57 19.54
C ASP A 592 29.24 1.29 18.67
N GLU A 593 30.25 1.96 19.25
CA GLU A 593 31.29 2.66 18.46
C GLU A 593 32.02 1.71 17.48
N GLY A 594 32.31 0.48 17.90
CA GLY A 594 33.01 -0.50 17.06
C GLY A 594 32.15 -1.18 15.96
N ALA A 595 30.83 -1.10 16.06
CA ALA A 595 29.91 -1.56 15.03
C ALA A 595 29.51 -0.40 14.10
N SER A 596 29.31 0.80 14.64
CA SER A 596 29.14 2.04 13.90
C SER A 596 30.38 2.37 13.05
N GLU A 597 31.61 2.17 13.52
CA GLU A 597 32.81 2.38 12.69
C GLU A 597 32.93 1.38 11.53
N ARG A 598 32.64 0.09 11.77
CA ARG A 598 32.65 -0.94 10.72
C ARG A 598 31.55 -0.72 9.69
N LEU A 599 30.37 -0.31 10.14
CA LEU A 599 29.24 0.01 9.28
C LEU A 599 29.46 1.34 8.54
N LEU A 600 30.12 2.33 9.16
CA LEU A 600 30.55 3.58 8.54
C LEU A 600 31.57 3.33 7.44
N ALA A 601 32.54 2.43 7.65
CA ALA A 601 33.51 2.02 6.63
C ALA A 601 32.81 1.29 5.46
N LEU A 602 31.84 0.41 5.76
CA LEU A 602 31.00 -0.24 4.74
C LEU A 602 30.13 0.77 3.99
N MET A 603 29.52 1.72 4.68
CA MET A 603 28.72 2.77 4.06
C MET A 603 29.59 3.72 3.22
N GLN A 604 30.77 4.14 3.69
CA GLN A 604 31.71 4.92 2.87
C GLN A 604 32.15 4.14 1.62
N ALA A 605 32.32 2.81 1.73
CA ALA A 605 32.66 1.96 0.60
C ALA A 605 31.51 1.69 -0.40
N HIS A 606 30.24 1.91 0.00
CA HIS A 606 29.06 1.53 -0.80
C HIS A 606 28.04 2.64 -1.06
N VAL A 607 28.08 3.79 -0.35
CA VAL A 607 27.17 4.93 -0.54
C VAL A 607 27.27 5.51 -1.94
N TRP A 608 28.46 5.50 -2.55
CA TRP A 608 28.65 5.91 -3.94
C TRP A 608 27.88 5.01 -4.93
N GLN A 609 27.62 3.75 -4.60
CA GLN A 609 26.82 2.83 -5.45
C GLN A 609 25.33 3.16 -5.40
N LEU A 610 24.86 3.71 -4.27
CA LEU A 610 23.47 4.14 -4.09
C LEU A 610 23.22 5.49 -4.76
N THR A 611 24.15 6.44 -4.68
CA THR A 611 24.04 7.72 -5.40
C THR A 611 24.25 7.57 -6.91
N ALA A 612 25.06 6.61 -7.36
CA ALA A 612 25.27 6.37 -8.79
C ALA A 612 24.10 5.66 -9.52
N ALA A 613 23.12 5.15 -8.78
CA ALA A 613 21.97 4.43 -9.33
C ALA A 613 20.73 5.34 -9.61
N GLY A 614 20.83 6.64 -9.34
CA GLY A 614 19.74 7.60 -9.59
C GLY A 614 19.61 7.96 -11.09
N PRO A 615 18.38 8.02 -11.64
CA PRO A 615 18.16 8.44 -13.03
C PRO A 615 18.47 9.93 -13.26
N PRO A 616 18.71 10.37 -14.51
CA PRO A 616 18.90 11.79 -14.85
C PRO A 616 17.65 12.62 -14.52
N ARG A 617 17.86 13.90 -14.16
CA ARG A 617 16.80 14.88 -13.88
C ARG A 617 15.92 15.12 -15.11
N ASP A 618 14.68 14.65 -15.04
CA ASP A 618 13.50 15.36 -15.56
C ASP A 618 12.63 15.73 -14.35
N SER A 619 11.77 16.74 -14.48
CA SER A 619 11.02 17.38 -13.37
C SER A 619 10.13 16.46 -12.51
N HIS A 620 10.02 15.18 -12.85
CA HIS A 620 9.37 14.14 -12.03
C HIS A 620 10.33 13.34 -11.13
N HIS A 621 11.66 13.48 -11.26
CA HIS A 621 12.65 12.70 -10.52
C HIS A 621 13.24 13.40 -9.28
N ASP A 622 12.86 14.65 -8.99
CA ASP A 622 13.32 15.36 -7.78
C ASP A 622 12.77 14.73 -6.49
N GLU A 623 11.58 14.12 -6.55
CA GLU A 623 11.03 13.36 -5.42
C GLU A 623 11.80 12.05 -5.17
N GLU A 624 12.31 11.40 -6.21
CA GLU A 624 12.97 10.10 -6.09
C GLU A 624 14.43 10.26 -5.63
N ALA A 625 15.14 11.28 -6.13
CA ALA A 625 16.43 11.70 -5.62
C ALA A 625 16.32 12.23 -4.18
N GLY A 626 15.31 13.04 -3.90
CA GLY A 626 14.97 13.49 -2.55
C GLY A 626 14.66 12.32 -1.61
N ALA A 627 13.93 11.31 -2.08
CA ALA A 627 13.63 10.09 -1.33
C ALA A 627 14.88 9.24 -1.08
N MET A 628 15.82 9.14 -2.03
CA MET A 628 17.08 8.43 -1.87
C MET A 628 18.03 9.13 -0.89
N VAL A 629 18.14 10.46 -0.95
CA VAL A 629 18.88 11.26 0.03
C VAL A 629 18.20 11.17 1.40
N GLN A 630 16.88 11.23 1.48
CA GLN A 630 16.14 10.99 2.71
C GLN A 630 16.35 9.56 3.23
N LEU A 631 16.41 8.55 2.37
CA LEU A 631 16.64 7.16 2.75
C LEU A 631 18.06 6.97 3.29
N ALA A 632 19.07 7.55 2.62
CA ALA A 632 20.45 7.57 3.07
C ALA A 632 20.60 8.32 4.40
N ASN A 633 19.95 9.48 4.54
CA ASN A 633 19.92 10.25 5.79
C ASN A 633 19.17 9.51 6.91
N THR A 634 18.09 8.82 6.58
CA THR A 634 17.33 7.99 7.52
C THR A 634 18.15 6.81 7.98
N TYR A 635 18.90 6.18 7.06
CA TYR A 635 19.80 5.07 7.39
C TYR A 635 20.97 5.56 8.24
N ALA A 636 21.63 6.66 7.86
CA ALA A 636 22.69 7.32 8.61
C ALA A 636 22.26 7.66 10.06
N ARG A 637 21.04 8.19 10.23
CA ARG A 637 20.47 8.47 11.56
C ARG A 637 20.13 7.18 12.33
N ARG A 638 19.68 6.13 11.65
CA ARG A 638 19.37 4.83 12.28
C ARG A 638 20.61 4.09 12.78
N VAL A 639 21.80 4.42 12.26
CA VAL A 639 23.08 3.82 12.67
C VAL A 639 23.88 4.71 13.64
N GLY A 640 23.22 5.70 14.24
CA GLY A 640 23.79 6.51 15.31
C GLY A 640 24.60 7.73 14.87
N LEU A 641 24.66 8.08 13.58
CA LEU A 641 25.38 9.28 13.15
C LEU A 641 24.71 10.55 13.67
N SER A 642 25.51 11.43 14.26
CA SER A 642 25.03 12.70 14.80
C SER A 642 24.42 13.57 13.68
N PRO A 643 23.47 14.45 14.01
CA PRO A 643 22.95 15.42 13.04
C PRO A 643 24.04 16.29 12.38
N ALA A 644 25.21 16.49 13.00
CA ALA A 644 26.34 17.19 12.39
C ALA A 644 27.03 16.34 11.32
N GLN A 645 27.25 15.04 11.56
CA GLN A 645 27.81 14.10 10.59
C GLN A 645 26.85 13.86 9.41
N VAL A 646 25.56 13.72 9.69
CA VAL A 646 24.51 13.62 8.65
C VAL A 646 24.44 14.92 7.82
N ARG A 647 24.57 16.08 8.49
CA ARG A 647 24.68 17.38 7.80
C ARG A 647 25.95 17.53 6.99
N ALA A 648 27.08 16.91 7.36
CA ALA A 648 28.27 16.91 6.52
C ALA A 648 28.05 16.20 5.16
N PHE A 649 27.11 15.24 5.09
CA PHE A 649 26.66 14.61 3.84
C PHE A 649 25.59 15.44 3.09
N SER A 650 24.92 16.39 3.76
CA SER A 650 23.73 17.10 3.26
C SER A 650 23.94 18.60 3.01
N ASN A 651 24.95 19.23 3.62
CA ASN A 651 25.18 20.69 3.58
C ASN A 651 25.81 21.19 2.26
N ALA A 652 25.69 20.40 1.20
CA ALA A 652 25.89 20.86 -0.16
C ALA A 652 24.75 21.79 -0.65
N ASP A 653 23.59 21.78 0.02
CA ASP A 653 22.39 22.51 -0.45
C ASP A 653 22.16 23.88 0.20
N ALA A 654 22.92 24.26 1.24
CA ALA A 654 22.58 25.45 2.05
C ALA A 654 23.14 26.79 1.52
N ASP A 655 24.25 26.78 0.78
CA ASP A 655 24.93 28.03 0.34
C ASP A 655 24.74 28.37 -1.14
N GLY A 656 23.79 27.73 -1.83
CA GLY A 656 23.37 28.14 -3.19
C GLY A 656 24.41 27.94 -4.30
N ASP A 657 25.57 27.35 -4.01
CA ASP A 657 26.58 27.01 -5.01
C ASP A 657 26.48 25.54 -5.42
N VAL A 658 25.36 25.20 -6.07
CA VAL A 658 25.10 23.87 -6.65
C VAL A 658 26.17 23.51 -7.69
N ASP A 659 26.78 24.51 -8.33
CA ASP A 659 27.86 24.33 -9.30
C ASP A 659 29.16 23.87 -8.61
N ALA A 660 29.48 24.34 -7.41
CA ALA A 660 30.65 23.86 -6.64
C ALA A 660 30.50 22.41 -6.13
N VAL A 661 29.27 21.95 -5.90
CA VAL A 661 29.00 20.56 -5.47
C VAL A 661 29.11 19.60 -6.66
N LEU A 662 28.57 19.98 -7.83
CA LEU A 662 28.72 19.22 -9.08
C LEU A 662 30.18 19.22 -9.60
N ALA A 663 30.99 20.19 -9.18
CA ALA A 663 32.42 20.25 -9.48
C ALA A 663 33.27 19.26 -8.66
N ARG A 664 32.81 18.78 -7.50
CA ARG A 664 33.59 17.84 -6.67
C ARG A 664 33.56 16.43 -7.27
N ALA A 665 34.75 15.88 -7.54
CA ALA A 665 34.88 14.47 -7.91
C ALA A 665 34.33 13.60 -6.78
N VAL A 666 33.37 12.72 -7.11
CA VAL A 666 32.79 11.76 -6.15
C VAL A 666 33.81 10.67 -5.80
N THR A 667 34.86 10.51 -6.60
CA THR A 667 35.91 9.52 -6.43
C THR A 667 37.01 9.96 -5.46
N PRO A 668 37.56 9.04 -4.63
CA PRO A 668 38.69 9.34 -3.76
C PRO A 668 39.91 9.85 -4.55
N PRO A 669 40.74 10.73 -3.96
CA PRO A 669 41.99 11.15 -4.59
C PRO A 669 42.85 9.95 -5.01
N GLY A 670 43.25 9.91 -6.28
CA GLY A 670 44.01 8.80 -6.86
C GLY A 670 43.16 7.66 -7.44
N SER A 671 41.83 7.79 -7.44
CA SER A 671 40.92 6.82 -8.05
C SER A 671 40.09 7.42 -9.19
N MET A 672 39.60 6.57 -10.10
CA MET A 672 38.66 6.95 -11.17
C MET A 672 37.49 5.96 -11.27
N ALA A 673 36.27 6.45 -11.47
CA ALA A 673 35.08 5.67 -11.74
C ALA A 673 34.77 5.69 -13.24
N ILE A 674 34.64 4.51 -13.83
CA ILE A 674 34.47 4.35 -15.28
C ILE A 674 33.21 3.55 -15.58
N GLY A 675 32.25 4.19 -16.27
CA GLY A 675 31.06 3.52 -16.76
C GLY A 675 31.37 2.59 -17.92
N VAL A 676 30.88 1.35 -17.87
CA VAL A 676 30.95 0.37 -18.98
C VAL A 676 29.57 -0.21 -19.27
N THR A 677 29.30 -0.52 -20.53
CA THR A 677 27.98 -1.00 -20.97
C THR A 677 27.58 -2.28 -20.24
N ALA A 678 26.38 -2.31 -19.65
CA ALA A 678 25.94 -3.42 -18.78
C ALA A 678 25.52 -4.69 -19.53
N SER A 679 24.85 -4.57 -20.68
CA SER A 679 24.15 -5.68 -21.32
C SER A 679 24.35 -5.73 -22.84
N LYS A 680 23.44 -5.14 -23.62
CA LYS A 680 23.47 -5.14 -25.08
C LYS A 680 24.77 -4.48 -25.54
N TYR A 681 25.55 -5.22 -26.34
CA TYR A 681 26.86 -4.82 -26.87
C TYR A 681 28.02 -4.75 -25.87
N LYS A 682 27.89 -5.32 -24.66
CA LYS A 682 28.99 -5.39 -23.67
C LYS A 682 30.29 -5.96 -24.26
N ASP A 683 30.20 -6.94 -25.15
CA ASP A 683 31.36 -7.60 -25.76
C ASP A 683 32.22 -6.61 -26.57
N LYS A 684 31.58 -5.57 -27.13
CA LYS A 684 32.27 -4.54 -27.90
C LYS A 684 33.02 -3.56 -27.00
N THR A 685 32.42 -3.16 -25.88
CA THR A 685 33.13 -2.37 -24.87
C THR A 685 34.24 -3.17 -24.22
N ASP A 686 34.07 -4.48 -24.03
CA ASP A 686 35.08 -5.38 -23.46
C ASP A 686 36.24 -5.56 -24.44
N HIS A 687 35.96 -5.74 -25.74
CA HIS A 687 36.97 -5.79 -26.79
C HIS A 687 37.75 -4.48 -26.89
N PHE A 688 37.06 -3.33 -26.85
CA PHE A 688 37.72 -2.03 -26.86
C PHE A 688 38.63 -1.83 -25.64
N ALA A 689 38.15 -2.18 -24.45
CA ALA A 689 38.90 -2.08 -23.22
C ALA A 689 40.18 -2.95 -23.28
N LEU A 690 40.08 -4.16 -23.85
CA LEU A 690 41.21 -5.05 -24.03
C LEU A 690 42.22 -4.50 -25.05
N ALA A 691 41.74 -4.13 -26.25
CA ALA A 691 42.58 -3.76 -27.37
C ALA A 691 43.24 -2.38 -27.18
N HIS A 692 42.53 -1.41 -26.62
CA HIS A 692 42.96 -0.01 -26.55
C HIS A 692 43.33 0.48 -25.16
N LEU A 693 42.75 -0.09 -24.10
CA LEU A 693 42.98 0.34 -22.71
C LEU A 693 43.87 -0.62 -21.92
N GLY A 694 44.21 -1.78 -22.49
CA GLY A 694 45.10 -2.76 -21.85
C GLY A 694 44.47 -3.49 -20.67
N ILE A 695 43.13 -3.61 -20.63
CA ILE A 695 42.39 -4.23 -19.53
C ILE A 695 41.41 -5.30 -20.02
N LYS A 696 41.36 -6.42 -19.31
CA LYS A 696 40.32 -7.44 -19.47
C LYS A 696 39.26 -7.22 -18.39
N LEU A 697 38.06 -6.82 -18.78
CA LEU A 697 36.91 -6.72 -17.87
C LEU A 697 36.44 -8.12 -17.43
N ILE A 698 36.11 -8.26 -16.15
CA ILE A 698 35.63 -9.48 -15.50
C ILE A 698 34.25 -9.15 -14.95
N ARG A 699 33.22 -9.56 -15.69
CA ARG A 699 31.83 -9.28 -15.35
C ARG A 699 31.28 -10.38 -14.45
N PRO A 700 30.76 -10.05 -13.26
CA PRO A 700 30.13 -11.03 -12.37
C PRO A 700 28.83 -11.58 -12.98
N GLU A 701 28.38 -12.74 -12.50
CA GLU A 701 27.07 -13.28 -12.82
C GLU A 701 25.94 -12.42 -12.19
N GLY A 702 24.82 -12.29 -12.88
CA GLY A 702 23.66 -11.54 -12.40
C GLY A 702 23.74 -10.02 -12.57
N ARG A 703 22.92 -9.28 -11.82
CA ARG A 703 22.86 -7.81 -11.84
C ARG A 703 23.78 -7.23 -10.76
N CYS A 704 25.07 -7.13 -11.06
CA CYS A 704 26.02 -6.44 -10.20
C CYS A 704 26.55 -5.19 -10.91
N LEU A 705 26.55 -4.07 -10.19
CA LEU A 705 27.05 -2.79 -10.71
C LEU A 705 28.58 -2.76 -10.79
N ARG A 706 29.28 -3.54 -9.97
CA ARG A 706 30.74 -3.59 -9.98
C ARG A 706 31.23 -4.55 -11.05
N VAL A 707 32.17 -4.09 -11.87
CA VAL A 707 32.90 -4.91 -12.83
C VAL A 707 34.36 -4.97 -12.38
N ASP A 708 34.88 -6.17 -12.15
CA ASP A 708 36.30 -6.35 -11.84
C ASP A 708 37.11 -6.33 -13.14
N TYR A 709 38.44 -6.24 -13.05
CA TYR A 709 39.28 -6.21 -14.24
C TYR A 709 40.68 -6.76 -13.97
N LYS A 710 41.38 -7.14 -15.04
CA LYS A 710 42.80 -7.50 -15.04
C LYS A 710 43.56 -6.61 -16.01
N ILE A 711 44.65 -5.97 -15.55
CA ILE A 711 45.57 -5.26 -16.44
C ILE A 711 46.36 -6.30 -17.24
N VAL A 712 46.25 -6.24 -18.57
CA VAL A 712 46.96 -7.12 -19.51
C VAL A 712 48.08 -6.41 -20.26
N ASP A 713 48.02 -5.08 -20.35
CA ASP A 713 49.03 -4.23 -20.99
C ASP A 713 49.18 -2.94 -20.15
N THR A 714 50.22 -2.92 -19.32
CA THR A 714 50.48 -1.82 -18.37
C THR A 714 50.77 -0.50 -19.09
N ALA A 715 51.36 -0.53 -20.29
CA ALA A 715 51.66 0.69 -21.04
C ALA A 715 50.39 1.33 -21.58
N LYS A 716 49.45 0.55 -22.11
CA LYS A 716 48.12 1.05 -22.52
C LYS A 716 47.32 1.55 -21.32
N PHE A 717 47.35 0.83 -20.20
CA PHE A 717 46.66 1.24 -18.98
C PHE A 717 47.19 2.58 -18.47
N ALA A 718 48.50 2.72 -18.32
CA ALA A 718 49.14 3.96 -17.86
C ALA A 718 48.89 5.12 -18.83
N LYS A 719 48.86 4.87 -20.15
CA LYS A 719 48.52 5.87 -21.15
C LYS A 719 47.06 6.35 -21.05
N ALA A 720 46.12 5.44 -20.74
CA ALA A 720 44.71 5.74 -20.67
C ALA A 720 44.30 6.44 -19.36
N PHE A 721 44.86 6.01 -18.22
CA PHE A 721 44.38 6.43 -16.90
C PHE A 721 45.44 7.16 -16.06
N GLY A 722 46.71 7.14 -16.46
CA GLY A 722 47.84 7.62 -15.68
C GLY A 722 48.52 6.54 -14.83
N GLU A 723 49.71 6.84 -14.33
CA GLU A 723 50.43 5.95 -13.42
C GLU A 723 49.81 5.99 -12.01
N ARG A 724 49.76 4.84 -11.34
CA ARG A 724 49.29 4.70 -9.94
C ARG A 724 47.84 5.12 -9.68
N VAL A 725 47.00 5.17 -10.71
CA VAL A 725 45.55 5.44 -10.57
C VAL A 725 44.79 4.14 -10.32
N HIS A 726 43.90 4.15 -9.33
CA HIS A 726 43.02 3.03 -9.05
C HIS A 726 41.68 3.18 -9.80
N VAL A 727 41.42 2.28 -10.74
CA VAL A 727 40.21 2.36 -11.58
C VAL A 727 39.09 1.48 -11.02
N HIS A 728 37.87 1.98 -11.01
CA HIS A 728 36.65 1.26 -10.64
C HIS A 728 35.70 1.22 -11.84
N PHE A 729 35.33 0.02 -12.31
CA PHE A 729 34.38 -0.11 -13.40
C PHE A 729 32.95 -0.30 -12.88
N VAL A 730 32.05 0.50 -13.42
CA VAL A 730 30.62 0.53 -13.07
C VAL A 730 29.80 0.12 -14.29
N SER A 731 29.05 -0.96 -14.15
CA SER A 731 28.09 -1.42 -15.14
C SER A 731 26.93 -0.42 -15.21
N ALA A 732 26.79 0.29 -16.34
CA ALA A 732 25.74 1.28 -16.56
C ALA A 732 25.05 1.06 -17.91
N LYS A 733 23.79 1.52 -18.05
CA LYS A 733 23.15 1.56 -19.37
C LYS A 733 23.81 2.70 -20.16
N PRO A 734 24.12 2.50 -21.46
CA PRO A 734 24.82 3.51 -22.24
C PRO A 734 24.18 4.90 -22.16
N LYS A 735 22.86 4.99 -22.33
CA LYS A 735 22.09 6.25 -22.27
C LYS A 735 22.17 7.02 -20.95
N ASP A 736 22.47 6.34 -19.84
CA ASP A 736 22.56 6.98 -18.52
C ASP A 736 23.96 7.59 -18.32
N MET A 737 24.98 7.11 -19.04
CA MET A 737 26.37 7.53 -18.85
C MET A 737 26.64 9.02 -19.07
N PRO A 738 26.08 9.69 -20.10
CA PRO A 738 26.24 11.14 -20.26
C PRO A 738 25.74 11.94 -19.06
N GLY A 739 24.62 11.52 -18.47
CA GLY A 739 24.07 12.12 -17.25
C GLY A 739 24.97 11.88 -16.05
N LEU A 740 25.43 10.64 -15.85
CA LEU A 740 26.34 10.27 -14.76
C LEU A 740 27.70 10.98 -14.86
N LEU A 741 28.20 11.21 -16.08
CA LEU A 741 29.38 12.03 -16.35
C LEU A 741 29.11 13.49 -16.01
N ALA A 742 28.01 14.07 -16.48
CA ALA A 742 27.68 15.47 -16.17
C ALA A 742 27.54 15.73 -14.66
N GLN A 743 27.05 14.74 -13.92
CA GLN A 743 26.90 14.79 -12.46
C GLN A 743 28.19 14.57 -11.66
N GLY A 744 29.30 14.18 -12.32
CA GLY A 744 30.55 13.83 -11.64
C GLY A 744 30.55 12.48 -10.93
N THR A 745 29.50 11.67 -11.14
CA THR A 745 29.39 10.30 -10.64
C THR A 745 30.37 9.37 -11.35
N LEU A 746 30.61 9.62 -12.64
CA LEU A 746 31.65 8.96 -13.42
C LEU A 746 32.73 9.97 -13.82
N ASP A 747 33.98 9.54 -13.75
CA ASP A 747 35.12 10.29 -14.28
C ASP A 747 35.28 10.03 -15.78
N MET A 748 34.99 8.80 -16.20
CA MET A 748 35.06 8.38 -17.60
C MET A 748 33.95 7.40 -17.97
N ALA A 749 33.71 7.19 -19.26
CA ALA A 749 32.81 6.16 -19.77
C ALA A 749 33.39 5.48 -21.00
N VAL A 750 33.24 4.17 -21.08
CA VAL A 750 33.52 3.36 -22.28
C VAL A 750 32.19 3.02 -22.94
N THR A 751 31.85 3.76 -24.00
CA THR A 751 30.56 3.67 -24.67
C THR A 751 30.64 4.09 -26.15
N TYR A 752 29.52 4.15 -26.84
CA TYR A 752 29.42 4.50 -28.25
C TYR A 752 29.34 6.01 -28.47
N SER A 753 29.90 6.52 -29.58
CA SER A 753 29.70 7.91 -29.98
C SER A 753 28.24 8.26 -30.21
N SER A 754 27.43 7.30 -30.67
CA SER A 754 25.98 7.50 -30.84
C SER A 754 25.31 7.99 -29.54
N VAL A 755 25.75 7.45 -28.41
CA VAL A 755 25.26 7.82 -27.08
C VAL A 755 25.80 9.19 -26.68
N MET A 756 27.11 9.40 -26.76
CA MET A 756 27.74 10.61 -26.25
C MET A 756 27.39 11.86 -27.06
N ASP A 757 27.35 11.76 -28.38
CA ASP A 757 27.10 12.88 -29.28
C ASP A 757 25.63 13.35 -29.23
N ASN A 758 24.72 12.51 -28.72
CA ASN A 758 23.31 12.84 -28.57
C ASN A 758 23.04 13.85 -27.44
N PHE A 759 24.00 14.04 -26.53
CA PHE A 759 23.91 14.95 -25.39
C PHE A 759 24.78 16.20 -25.61
N PRO A 760 24.57 17.29 -24.82
CA PRO A 760 25.52 18.40 -24.78
C PRO A 760 26.94 17.92 -24.49
N THR A 761 27.95 18.65 -24.99
CA THR A 761 29.35 18.26 -24.84
C THR A 761 29.79 18.36 -23.39
N VAL A 762 29.69 17.25 -22.66
CA VAL A 762 30.13 17.09 -21.26
C VAL A 762 31.38 16.23 -21.12
N THR A 763 31.96 15.80 -22.25
CA THR A 763 33.15 14.95 -22.29
C THR A 763 34.13 15.32 -23.40
N ARG A 764 35.38 14.90 -23.21
CA ARG A 764 36.43 14.82 -24.22
C ARG A 764 36.69 13.36 -24.59
N LEU A 765 36.79 13.07 -25.88
CA LEU A 765 37.20 11.76 -26.36
C LEU A 765 38.70 11.55 -26.12
N VAL A 766 39.07 10.51 -25.37
CA VAL A 766 40.46 10.17 -25.02
C VAL A 766 41.04 9.14 -25.99
N ALA A 767 40.26 8.11 -26.28
CA ALA A 767 40.62 7.05 -27.21
C ALA A 767 39.35 6.55 -27.91
N SER A 768 39.48 6.12 -29.16
CA SER A 768 38.35 5.57 -29.92
C SER A 768 38.80 4.52 -30.91
N ALA A 769 37.89 3.61 -31.24
CA ALA A 769 38.03 2.66 -32.34
C ALA A 769 36.72 2.63 -33.14
N PRO A 770 36.79 2.65 -34.49
CA PRO A 770 35.61 2.50 -35.32
C PRO A 770 34.99 1.12 -35.12
N ASP A 771 33.66 1.09 -35.02
CA ASP A 771 32.89 -0.15 -34.94
C ASP A 771 32.36 -0.50 -36.32
N THR A 772 32.93 -1.55 -36.91
CA THR A 772 32.58 -2.00 -38.26
C THR A 772 31.31 -2.83 -38.30
N ASP A 773 30.71 -3.19 -37.16
CA ASP A 773 29.58 -4.11 -37.15
C ASP A 773 28.24 -3.40 -36.99
N ILE A 774 28.21 -2.24 -36.32
CA ILE A 774 26.98 -1.52 -35.99
C ILE A 774 26.79 -0.27 -36.86
N LYS A 775 25.54 0.06 -37.15
CA LYS A 775 25.12 1.31 -37.79
C LYS A 775 23.90 1.88 -37.08
N LEU A 776 23.71 3.20 -37.11
CA LEU A 776 22.47 3.84 -36.68
C LEU A 776 21.59 4.02 -37.92
N ALA A 777 20.36 3.53 -37.86
CA ALA A 777 19.44 3.58 -38.98
C ALA A 777 18.07 4.11 -38.53
N LEU A 778 17.35 4.74 -39.46
CA LEU A 778 15.91 4.89 -39.37
C LEU A 778 15.26 3.65 -39.99
N ILE A 779 14.39 3.01 -39.22
CA ILE A 779 13.69 1.78 -39.60
C ILE A 779 12.19 2.04 -39.72
N ARG A 780 11.51 1.18 -40.46
CA ARG A 780 10.06 1.23 -40.73
C ARG A 780 9.47 -0.17 -40.76
N ARG A 781 8.14 -0.26 -40.85
CA ARG A 781 7.45 -1.53 -41.13
C ARG A 781 7.76 -1.98 -42.57
N ARG A 782 8.02 -3.27 -42.77
CA ARG A 782 8.36 -3.80 -44.10
C ARG A 782 7.23 -3.52 -45.09
N GLY A 783 7.58 -2.93 -46.23
CA GLY A 783 6.62 -2.56 -47.29
C GLY A 783 5.98 -1.18 -47.12
N GLN A 784 6.14 -0.52 -45.96
CA GLN A 784 5.61 0.82 -45.74
C GLN A 784 6.36 1.85 -46.60
N GLN A 785 5.64 2.62 -47.41
CA GLN A 785 6.26 3.68 -48.22
C GLN A 785 6.53 4.92 -47.36
N ILE A 786 7.76 5.43 -47.41
CA ILE A 786 8.17 6.62 -46.68
C ILE A 786 8.59 7.67 -47.71
N ASN A 787 7.84 8.77 -47.78
CA ASN A 787 8.11 9.89 -48.68
C ASN A 787 8.21 11.21 -47.89
N PRO A 788 9.43 11.65 -47.52
CA PRO A 788 9.60 12.88 -46.75
C PRO A 788 9.08 14.15 -47.43
N ARG A 789 8.90 14.16 -48.76
CA ARG A 789 8.35 15.31 -49.49
C ARG A 789 6.83 15.46 -49.32
N ALA A 790 6.15 14.41 -48.86
CA ALA A 790 4.71 14.43 -48.59
C ALA A 790 4.40 14.89 -47.16
N TRP A 791 5.42 15.07 -46.31
CA TRP A 791 5.22 15.53 -44.95
C TRP A 791 4.98 17.04 -44.93
N THR A 792 3.99 17.49 -44.18
CA THR A 792 3.60 18.90 -44.07
C THR A 792 3.49 19.29 -42.59
N ALA A 793 3.42 20.59 -42.29
CA ALA A 793 3.20 21.05 -40.91
C ALA A 793 1.84 20.58 -40.35
N ASP A 794 0.82 20.46 -41.21
CA ASP A 794 -0.52 19.98 -40.82
C ASP A 794 -0.60 18.46 -40.67
N ASN A 795 0.32 17.72 -41.30
CA ASN A 795 0.42 16.27 -41.20
C ASN A 795 1.89 15.84 -41.02
N PRO A 796 2.47 16.12 -39.84
CA PRO A 796 3.89 15.87 -39.62
C PRO A 796 4.17 14.38 -39.44
N ALA A 797 5.28 13.91 -39.98
CA ALA A 797 5.75 12.56 -39.71
C ALA A 797 6.13 12.39 -38.23
N ARG A 798 5.58 11.36 -37.56
CA ARG A 798 5.95 11.03 -36.19
C ARG A 798 7.03 9.98 -36.17
N ILE A 799 8.11 10.27 -35.45
CA ILE A 799 9.33 9.46 -35.37
C ILE A 799 9.64 9.20 -33.90
N ALA A 800 9.74 7.94 -33.50
CA ALA A 800 10.23 7.58 -32.16
C ALA A 800 11.76 7.45 -32.21
N ALA A 801 12.51 8.23 -31.43
CA ALA A 801 13.97 8.12 -31.46
C ALA A 801 14.63 8.20 -30.09
N GLU A 802 15.62 7.33 -29.85
CA GLU A 802 16.57 7.45 -28.74
C GLU A 802 17.67 8.49 -29.10
N HIS A 803 18.11 8.52 -30.36
CA HIS A 803 19.19 9.37 -30.87
C HIS A 803 18.66 10.63 -31.60
N VAL A 804 17.80 11.40 -30.91
CA VAL A 804 17.06 12.56 -31.46
C VAL A 804 17.96 13.54 -32.22
N ARG A 805 19.13 13.90 -31.68
CA ARG A 805 20.03 14.89 -32.30
C ARG A 805 20.56 14.38 -33.64
N MET A 806 20.96 13.10 -33.71
CA MET A 806 21.47 12.49 -34.93
C MET A 806 20.40 12.34 -36.00
N VAL A 807 19.19 11.91 -35.61
CA VAL A 807 18.05 11.82 -36.52
C VAL A 807 17.69 13.19 -37.08
N ARG A 808 17.64 14.22 -36.23
CA ARG A 808 17.35 15.61 -36.64
C ARG A 808 18.41 16.13 -37.62
N THR A 809 19.69 15.93 -37.32
CA THR A 809 20.80 16.32 -38.21
C THR A 809 20.72 15.60 -39.55
N TYR A 810 20.41 14.30 -39.54
CA TYR A 810 20.26 13.52 -40.77
C TYR A 810 19.08 14.00 -41.63
N LEU A 811 17.90 14.19 -41.04
CA LEU A 811 16.72 14.70 -41.76
C LEU A 811 16.99 16.09 -42.37
N ALA A 812 17.67 16.97 -41.64
CA ALA A 812 18.11 18.25 -42.18
C ALA A 812 19.08 18.09 -43.36
N SER A 813 20.01 17.14 -43.29
CA SER A 813 20.99 16.89 -44.37
C SER A 813 20.37 16.40 -45.68
N ILE A 814 19.20 15.76 -45.63
CA ILE A 814 18.44 15.34 -46.81
C ILE A 814 17.33 16.34 -47.20
N GLY A 815 17.34 17.55 -46.62
CA GLY A 815 16.45 18.64 -46.99
C GLY A 815 15.02 18.54 -46.45
N VAL A 816 14.79 17.80 -45.36
CA VAL A 816 13.46 17.72 -44.72
C VAL A 816 13.26 18.92 -43.77
N PRO A 817 12.26 19.78 -43.99
CA PRO A 817 11.98 20.92 -43.11
C PRO A 817 11.65 20.49 -41.67
N ARG A 818 12.06 21.29 -40.68
CA ARG A 818 11.94 20.92 -39.25
C ARG A 818 10.48 20.87 -38.77
N ASP A 819 9.60 21.63 -39.39
CA ASP A 819 8.17 21.73 -39.07
C ASP A 819 7.33 20.59 -39.67
N THR A 820 7.89 19.76 -40.57
CA THR A 820 7.16 18.66 -41.21
C THR A 820 7.33 17.31 -40.50
N TYR A 821 8.02 17.26 -39.35
CA TYR A 821 8.13 16.05 -38.55
C TYR A 821 8.18 16.35 -37.06
N LYS A 822 7.75 15.37 -36.26
CA LYS A 822 7.86 15.36 -34.80
C LYS A 822 8.69 14.17 -34.38
N ILE A 823 9.76 14.41 -33.62
CA ILE A 823 10.54 13.35 -32.99
C ILE A 823 10.12 13.27 -31.53
N ASP A 824 9.52 12.15 -31.15
CA ASP A 824 9.25 11.82 -29.75
C ASP A 824 10.47 11.09 -29.20
N HIS A 825 11.10 11.67 -28.17
CA HIS A 825 12.22 11.05 -27.48
C HIS A 825 11.71 9.85 -26.68
N VAL A 826 12.28 8.67 -26.94
CA VAL A 826 11.86 7.44 -26.26
C VAL A 826 13.01 6.82 -25.49
N LEU A 827 12.67 6.21 -24.35
CA LEU A 827 13.63 5.52 -23.49
C LEU A 827 13.46 4.00 -23.66
N GLY A 828 14.46 3.34 -24.24
CA GLY A 828 14.44 1.89 -24.45
C GLY A 828 14.56 1.52 -25.92
N SER A 829 14.09 0.33 -26.31
CA SER A 829 14.16 -0.09 -27.71
C SER A 829 13.14 0.70 -28.54
N SER A 830 13.56 1.71 -29.30
CA SER A 830 12.65 2.48 -30.17
C SER A 830 11.86 1.59 -31.15
N GLU A 831 12.42 0.42 -31.48
CA GLU A 831 11.76 -0.61 -32.31
C GLU A 831 10.39 -1.02 -31.75
N SER A 832 10.22 -1.08 -30.43
CA SER A 832 8.94 -1.49 -29.81
C SER A 832 7.80 -0.51 -30.10
N TYR A 833 8.11 0.75 -30.40
CA TYR A 833 7.12 1.76 -30.76
C TYR A 833 6.59 1.59 -32.18
N LEU A 834 7.28 0.85 -33.06
CA LEU A 834 6.69 0.42 -34.34
C LEU A 834 5.94 -0.90 -34.19
N VAL A 835 6.47 -1.83 -33.38
CA VAL A 835 5.89 -3.17 -33.21
C VAL A 835 4.58 -3.15 -32.43
N ASN A 836 4.51 -2.36 -31.36
CA ASN A 836 3.38 -2.34 -30.42
C ASN A 836 2.44 -1.14 -30.61
N ASP A 837 2.49 -0.48 -31.77
CA ASP A 837 1.65 0.69 -32.08
C ASP A 837 0.52 0.28 -33.03
N PRO A 838 -0.64 -0.13 -32.48
CA PRO A 838 -1.77 -0.64 -33.28
C PRO A 838 -2.43 0.46 -34.12
N ARG A 839 -2.12 1.72 -33.87
CA ARG A 839 -2.67 2.88 -34.59
C ARG A 839 -1.76 3.36 -35.72
N GLU A 840 -0.60 2.72 -35.90
CA GLU A 840 0.45 3.15 -36.83
C GLU A 840 0.80 4.64 -36.70
N THR A 841 0.72 5.14 -35.47
CA THR A 841 1.05 6.51 -35.09
C THR A 841 2.46 6.90 -35.53
N TYR A 842 3.44 5.99 -35.36
CA TYR A 842 4.83 6.22 -35.74
C TYR A 842 5.11 5.67 -37.14
N LEU A 843 5.69 6.54 -37.98
CA LEU A 843 6.14 6.17 -39.33
C LEU A 843 7.54 5.58 -39.35
N LEU A 844 8.40 6.07 -38.46
CA LEU A 844 9.81 5.68 -38.35
C LEU A 844 10.18 5.54 -36.89
N CYS A 845 11.18 4.71 -36.62
CA CYS A 845 11.97 4.84 -35.40
C CYS A 845 13.46 4.68 -35.69
N ASP A 846 14.31 5.09 -34.76
CA ASP A 846 15.74 4.84 -34.88
C ASP A 846 16.15 3.50 -34.27
N ALA A 847 17.22 2.90 -34.77
CA ALA A 847 17.77 1.67 -34.20
C ALA A 847 19.26 1.55 -34.46
N ILE A 848 19.99 1.02 -33.47
CA ILE A 848 21.35 0.51 -33.67
C ILE A 848 21.24 -0.90 -34.25
N VAL A 849 21.67 -1.07 -35.50
CA VAL A 849 21.56 -2.31 -36.27
C VAL A 849 22.93 -2.95 -36.44
N SER A 850 23.11 -4.17 -35.92
CA SER A 850 24.33 -4.99 -36.15
C SER A 850 24.14 -5.97 -37.31
N THR A 851 23.28 -6.96 -37.11
CA THR A 851 22.96 -8.05 -38.05
C THR A 851 21.63 -7.84 -38.78
N GLY A 852 20.70 -7.11 -38.16
CA GLY A 852 19.33 -6.92 -38.64
C GLY A 852 18.39 -8.11 -38.39
N SER A 853 18.79 -9.12 -37.58
CA SER A 853 17.92 -10.26 -37.25
C SER A 853 16.65 -9.84 -36.55
N THR A 854 16.77 -8.98 -35.51
CA THR A 854 15.62 -8.45 -34.76
C THR A 854 14.65 -7.66 -35.64
N LEU A 855 15.15 -6.93 -36.64
CA LEU A 855 14.29 -6.24 -37.60
C LEU A 855 13.48 -7.25 -38.42
N LYS A 856 14.12 -8.32 -38.91
CA LYS A 856 13.44 -9.35 -39.69
C LYS A 856 12.38 -10.09 -38.87
N GLU A 857 12.69 -10.43 -37.62
CA GLU A 857 11.78 -11.09 -36.67
C GLU A 857 10.53 -10.25 -36.40
N ASN A 858 10.68 -8.92 -36.36
CA ASN A 858 9.59 -7.98 -36.09
C ASN A 858 8.93 -7.40 -37.37
N ASN A 859 9.19 -7.97 -38.54
CA ASN A 859 8.69 -7.49 -39.83
C ASN A 859 9.03 -5.99 -40.12
N LEU A 860 10.22 -5.57 -39.74
CA LEU A 860 10.77 -4.24 -40.00
C LEU A 860 11.89 -4.30 -41.07
N ASP A 861 12.18 -3.17 -41.71
CA ASP A 861 13.34 -2.97 -42.58
C ASP A 861 14.02 -1.62 -42.36
N VAL A 862 15.28 -1.51 -42.79
CA VAL A 862 16.03 -0.24 -42.76
C VAL A 862 15.51 0.65 -43.89
N TRP A 863 14.99 1.82 -43.54
CA TRP A 863 14.63 2.85 -44.51
C TRP A 863 15.88 3.62 -44.95
N GLN A 864 16.62 4.16 -43.98
CA GLN A 864 17.80 5.00 -44.22
C GLN A 864 18.88 4.77 -43.16
N VAL A 865 20.14 4.93 -43.55
CA VAL A 865 21.29 4.85 -42.65
C VAL A 865 21.67 6.25 -42.20
N VAL A 866 21.58 6.50 -40.89
CA VAL A 866 21.91 7.80 -40.25
C VAL A 866 23.42 7.90 -39.99
N LYS A 867 24.03 6.81 -39.55
CA LYS A 867 25.49 6.65 -39.39
C LYS A 867 25.89 5.28 -39.94
N SER A 868 26.86 5.25 -40.85
CA SER A 868 27.30 4.00 -41.48
C SER A 868 28.14 3.16 -40.52
N LYS A 869 28.36 1.89 -40.90
CA LYS A 869 29.34 1.04 -40.22
C LYS A 869 30.71 1.69 -40.29
N GLY A 870 31.41 1.79 -39.17
CA GLY A 870 32.66 2.52 -39.03
C GLY A 870 32.51 4.00 -38.61
N ASP A 871 31.34 4.62 -38.82
CA ASP A 871 31.09 6.01 -38.38
C ASP A 871 30.72 6.07 -36.88
N ILE A 872 30.24 4.97 -36.32
CA ILE A 872 30.04 4.81 -34.87
C ILE A 872 31.35 4.30 -34.30
N VAL A 873 31.88 5.00 -33.29
CA VAL A 873 33.10 4.57 -32.59
C VAL A 873 32.76 4.10 -31.19
N VAL A 874 33.45 3.07 -30.71
CA VAL A 874 33.55 2.78 -29.28
C VAL A 874 34.69 3.63 -28.74
N GLY A 875 34.45 4.39 -27.69
CA GLY A 875 35.44 5.31 -27.16
C GLY A 875 35.49 5.36 -25.64
N LEU A 876 36.64 5.80 -25.13
CA LEU A 876 36.82 6.27 -23.76
C LEU A 876 36.58 7.78 -23.74
N TYR A 877 35.53 8.18 -23.06
CA TYR A 877 35.12 9.58 -22.91
C TYR A 877 35.42 10.02 -21.49
N GLN A 878 36.20 11.08 -21.33
CA GLN A 878 36.55 11.67 -20.05
C GLN A 878 35.68 12.89 -19.80
N ARG A 879 35.15 13.03 -18.58
CA ARG A 879 34.41 14.23 -18.15
C ARG A 879 35.26 15.50 -18.40
N LEU A 880 34.64 16.55 -18.94
CA LEU A 880 35.30 17.85 -19.15
C LEU A 880 35.57 18.59 -17.85
#